data_AF-A0A142D1J1-F1
#
_entry.id   AF-A0A142D1J1-F1
#
_cell.length_a   1.000
_cell.length_b   1.000
_cell.length_c   1.000
_cell.angle_alpha   90.00
_cell.angle_beta   90.00
_cell.angle_gamma   90.00
#
_symmetry.space_group_name_H-M   'P 1'
#
loop_
_entity.id
_entity.type
_entity.pdbx_description
1 polymer ?
#
loop_
_entity_poly.entity_id
_entity_poly.type
_entity_poly.pdbx_seq_one_letter_code
_entity_poly.pdbx_strand_id
1 'polypeptide(L)'
;MDYHDDETETVLNELARNKAIRYNSILGYWELFEGSGLDVEEVIGEKIKGFYLKKDKKLQILEEHLEKKFYLANEYNDTKSMTRFASVRLLFSSDILTEGLPAVSVSNRADAIVYLVLLDDKNDRDKVIEKLQTHRDIDRLYCVPNFSYKSLENHVEVFELISNILLKDKELLKTDPNLKKELVLKKEETAFAIRKFLSRYIDFNEELVWIIAGEIRHIPNEFVLEKILSDAMMELYPLTPEVRNDSYNRRSINRVQWKAGCSVIDHILEYWHSPQFNIKGNGPDYLLYATVFKNNDLDLEKLNKIPNQNFRIMRDKLVQLLSDEPIGSLQSFKDIFSKPPFGVREPLIPIYFVSLLRDKWDYLSFYRNNMYVPEINGEKLFSMFDEAEQYQYIYYEFGKEYENLFSQIEKLFMSNAIESSLPRHLRAANLILKWLRSLPRFTQISRKMDEQLLYLKTIIRKVEVNPNQALEELVNVYGDNLGLLEIHVNKLEKHCETQKEKFKKNVLHMLSVNTDEELFDWANRQNAVHKKQNRLIISILESTNWFDVLVDRLVGVSFEDWSDNTADMFLVQVRNEIDQIYDVSYSKDSVLLSIDGRQKAVTKTELSPKSKTLYQNIHRIITSGGRTVPREEIEYLIYKLVEEFIK
;
A
#
# COMPACT_ATOMS: atom_id res chain seq x y z
N MET A 1 79.29 2.50 -22.01
CA MET A 1 79.00 1.68 -23.21
C MET A 1 77.75 2.29 -23.83
N ASP A 2 77.73 3.62 -23.97
CA ASP A 2 76.49 4.43 -23.85
C ASP A 2 76.14 5.19 -25.14
N TYR A 3 76.83 4.89 -26.25
CA TYR A 3 76.62 5.57 -27.53
C TYR A 3 75.54 4.93 -28.42
N HIS A 4 75.08 3.71 -28.11
CA HIS A 4 74.07 2.98 -28.91
C HIS A 4 72.62 3.18 -28.44
N ASP A 5 72.41 3.54 -27.18
CA ASP A 5 71.06 3.74 -26.64
C ASP A 5 70.43 5.02 -27.21
N ASP A 6 71.21 6.11 -27.34
CA ASP A 6 70.78 7.38 -27.93
C ASP A 6 70.44 7.25 -29.43
N GLU A 7 71.22 6.49 -30.20
CA GLU A 7 70.91 6.22 -31.62
C GLU A 7 69.65 5.37 -31.77
N THR A 8 69.48 4.36 -30.91
CA THR A 8 68.30 3.48 -30.93
C THR A 8 67.04 4.25 -30.58
N GLU A 9 67.08 5.09 -29.55
CA GLU A 9 65.96 5.97 -29.18
C GLU A 9 65.62 6.95 -30.30
N THR A 10 66.63 7.50 -30.99
CA THR A 10 66.43 8.39 -32.14
C THR A 10 65.71 7.68 -33.29
N VAL A 11 66.15 6.47 -33.67
CA VAL A 11 65.53 5.67 -34.74
C VAL A 11 64.11 5.22 -34.37
N LEU A 12 63.88 4.80 -33.12
CA LEU A 12 62.56 4.43 -32.64
C LEU A 12 61.60 5.63 -32.69
N ASN A 13 62.07 6.81 -32.30
CA ASN A 13 61.30 8.05 -32.39
C ASN A 13 60.98 8.44 -33.83
N GLU A 14 61.90 8.26 -34.79
CA GLU A 14 61.63 8.48 -36.21
C GLU A 14 60.58 7.49 -36.77
N LEU A 15 60.71 6.20 -36.45
CA LEU A 15 59.74 5.19 -36.86
C LEU A 15 58.35 5.42 -36.23
N ALA A 16 58.31 5.90 -34.99
CA ALA A 16 57.09 6.28 -34.28
C ALA A 16 56.43 7.51 -34.91
N ARG A 17 57.22 8.55 -35.28
CA ARG A 17 56.74 9.72 -36.02
C ARG A 17 56.16 9.36 -37.39
N ASN A 18 56.77 8.39 -38.06
CA ASN A 18 56.25 7.83 -39.31
C ASN A 18 55.09 6.84 -39.11
N LYS A 19 54.67 6.62 -37.87
CA LYS A 19 53.58 5.70 -37.46
C LYS A 19 53.74 4.26 -37.97
N ALA A 20 54.99 3.83 -38.17
CA ALA A 20 55.34 2.45 -38.53
C ALA A 20 55.45 1.54 -37.30
N ILE A 21 55.76 2.15 -36.14
CA ILE A 21 55.78 1.49 -34.84
C ILE A 21 55.07 2.37 -33.80
N ARG A 22 54.66 1.77 -32.68
CA ARG A 22 54.22 2.51 -31.50
C ARG A 22 54.71 1.85 -30.22
N TYR A 23 54.89 2.63 -29.16
CA TYR A 23 55.17 2.08 -27.83
C TYR A 23 53.86 1.73 -27.12
N ASN A 24 53.64 0.45 -26.86
CA ASN A 24 52.48 -0.02 -26.13
C ASN A 24 52.70 0.18 -24.64
N SER A 25 52.20 1.29 -24.08
CA SER A 25 52.39 1.63 -22.66
C SER A 25 51.76 0.65 -21.67
N ILE A 26 50.82 -0.18 -22.14
CA ILE A 26 50.17 -1.23 -21.35
C ILE A 26 51.09 -2.45 -21.22
N LEU A 27 51.72 -2.86 -22.33
CA LEU A 27 52.55 -4.08 -22.39
C LEU A 27 54.05 -3.81 -22.20
N GLY A 28 54.47 -2.55 -22.29
CA GLY A 28 55.84 -2.11 -22.05
C GLY A 28 56.83 -2.34 -23.20
N TYR A 29 56.36 -2.58 -24.44
CA TYR A 29 57.22 -2.84 -25.59
C TYR A 29 56.78 -2.09 -26.86
N TRP A 30 57.68 -2.01 -27.85
CA TRP A 30 57.41 -1.47 -29.20
C TRP A 30 56.75 -2.51 -30.10
N GLU A 31 55.69 -2.12 -30.82
CA GLU A 31 54.99 -2.98 -31.76
C GLU A 31 54.85 -2.34 -33.14
N LEU A 32 54.77 -3.17 -34.18
CA LEU A 32 54.42 -2.72 -35.53
C LEU A 32 53.03 -2.13 -35.52
N PHE A 33 52.89 -0.96 -36.14
CA PHE A 33 51.66 -0.20 -36.15
C PHE A 33 51.44 0.37 -37.55
N GLU A 34 50.18 0.38 -37.98
CA GLU A 34 49.77 1.06 -39.21
C GLU A 34 48.78 2.15 -38.81
N GLY A 35 49.33 3.33 -38.50
CA GLY A 35 48.54 4.47 -38.03
C GLY A 35 47.78 5.19 -39.13
N SER A 36 46.90 6.09 -38.72
CA SER A 36 46.24 7.03 -39.63
C SER A 36 47.23 8.04 -40.19
N GLY A 37 47.01 8.52 -41.41
CA GLY A 37 47.72 9.68 -41.96
C GLY A 37 47.42 11.01 -41.26
N LEU A 38 46.44 11.07 -40.35
CA LEU A 38 46.13 12.23 -39.52
C LEU A 38 46.90 12.20 -38.21
N ASP A 39 47.42 13.34 -37.76
CA ASP A 39 48.02 13.44 -36.42
C ASP A 39 46.91 13.45 -35.34
N VAL A 40 46.78 12.32 -34.62
CA VAL A 40 45.76 12.16 -33.59
C VAL A 40 46.02 13.07 -32.39
N GLU A 41 47.28 13.36 -32.06
CA GLU A 41 47.62 14.26 -30.96
C GLU A 41 47.28 15.71 -31.31
N GLU A 42 47.50 16.12 -32.56
CA GLU A 42 47.08 17.43 -33.05
C GLU A 42 45.55 17.56 -33.01
N VAL A 43 44.81 16.57 -33.51
CA VAL A 43 43.34 16.56 -33.49
C VAL A 43 42.79 16.65 -32.06
N ILE A 44 43.37 15.89 -31.12
CA ILE A 44 43.00 15.96 -29.69
C ILE A 44 43.35 17.34 -29.13
N GLY A 45 44.56 17.84 -29.41
CA GLY A 45 45.08 19.11 -28.92
C GLY A 45 44.28 20.33 -29.40
N GLU A 46 43.73 20.29 -30.62
CA GLU A 46 42.82 21.32 -31.11
C GLU A 46 41.48 21.27 -30.40
N LYS A 47 40.87 20.08 -30.27
CA LYS A 47 39.54 19.96 -29.67
C LYS A 47 39.55 20.17 -28.15
N ILE A 48 40.66 19.90 -27.46
CA ILE A 48 40.73 20.02 -26.00
C ILE A 48 40.83 21.48 -25.52
N LYS A 49 41.37 22.41 -26.32
CA LYS A 49 41.55 23.85 -25.94
C LYS A 49 40.26 24.59 -25.57
N GLY A 50 39.10 24.07 -25.95
CA GLY A 50 37.78 24.58 -25.56
C GLY A 50 36.89 23.53 -24.88
N PHE A 51 37.46 22.38 -24.53
CA PHE A 51 36.73 21.29 -23.88
C PHE A 51 36.71 21.50 -22.38
N TYR A 52 35.52 21.54 -21.80
CA TYR A 52 35.34 21.65 -20.35
C TYR A 52 34.50 20.47 -19.85
N LEU A 53 35.04 19.75 -18.86
CA LEU A 53 34.33 18.65 -18.22
C LEU A 53 33.81 19.07 -16.85
N LYS A 54 32.49 18.93 -16.66
CA LYS A 54 31.86 19.12 -15.34
C LYS A 54 32.41 18.12 -14.33
N LYS A 55 32.51 18.55 -13.07
CA LYS A 55 33.03 17.78 -11.94
C LYS A 55 32.36 16.41 -11.76
N ASP A 56 31.03 16.36 -11.80
CA ASP A 56 30.27 15.09 -11.71
C ASP A 56 30.66 14.09 -12.80
N LYS A 57 30.95 14.59 -14.01
CA LYS A 57 31.36 13.75 -15.12
C LYS A 57 32.81 13.27 -14.97
N LYS A 58 33.69 14.11 -14.40
CA LYS A 58 35.05 13.70 -13.99
C LYS A 58 34.96 12.54 -12.98
N LEU A 59 34.15 12.70 -11.92
CA LEU A 59 33.94 11.65 -10.90
C LEU A 59 33.39 10.37 -11.52
N GLN A 60 32.36 10.46 -12.37
CA GLN A 60 31.77 9.29 -13.03
C GLN A 60 32.84 8.47 -13.78
N ILE A 61 33.65 9.13 -14.62
CA ILE A 61 34.70 8.46 -15.39
C ILE A 61 35.72 7.80 -14.46
N LEU A 62 36.16 8.50 -13.42
CA LEU A 62 37.13 7.95 -12.47
C LEU A 62 36.55 6.75 -11.71
N GLU A 63 35.31 6.83 -11.23
CA GLU A 63 34.63 5.75 -10.51
C GLU A 63 34.37 4.51 -11.40
N GLU A 64 34.14 4.71 -12.70
CA GLU A 64 34.04 3.61 -13.67
C GLU A 64 35.34 2.81 -13.75
N HIS A 65 36.49 3.46 -13.55
CA HIS A 65 37.85 2.90 -13.65
C HIS A 65 38.45 2.47 -12.29
N LEU A 66 37.71 2.56 -11.18
CA LEU A 66 38.16 2.02 -9.89
C LEU A 66 38.29 0.48 -9.96
N GLU A 67 39.42 -0.04 -9.49
CA GLU A 67 39.66 -1.49 -9.36
C GLU A 67 38.80 -2.11 -8.25
N LYS A 68 38.75 -1.44 -7.09
CA LYS A 68 37.92 -1.83 -5.95
C LYS A 68 36.75 -0.84 -5.81
N LYS A 69 35.52 -1.37 -5.94
CA LYS A 69 34.28 -0.58 -5.85
C LYS A 69 33.56 -0.72 -4.51
N PHE A 70 33.94 -1.71 -3.71
CA PHE A 70 33.40 -1.93 -2.37
C PHE A 70 34.38 -2.70 -1.50
N TYR A 71 34.19 -2.62 -0.18
CA TYR A 71 34.84 -3.43 0.85
C TYR A 71 33.78 -4.05 1.75
N LEU A 72 33.99 -5.29 2.20
CA LEU A 72 33.03 -6.03 3.03
C LEU A 72 33.36 -5.90 4.52
N ALA A 73 32.32 -5.87 5.35
CA ALA A 73 32.46 -6.02 6.80
C ALA A 73 32.48 -7.53 7.17
N ASN A 74 33.51 -8.27 6.71
CA ASN A 74 33.52 -9.74 6.72
C ASN A 74 33.21 -10.36 8.09
N GLU A 75 33.88 -9.94 9.16
CA GLU A 75 33.67 -10.51 10.50
C GLU A 75 32.26 -10.23 11.04
N TYR A 76 31.73 -9.04 10.81
CA TYR A 76 30.34 -8.71 11.14
C TYR A 76 29.37 -9.57 10.34
N ASN A 77 29.61 -9.68 9.03
CA ASN A 77 28.75 -10.41 8.10
C ASN A 77 28.67 -11.89 8.47
N ASP A 78 29.78 -12.50 8.85
CA ASP A 78 29.86 -13.89 9.31
C ASP A 78 29.13 -14.06 10.66
N THR A 79 29.32 -13.12 11.58
CA THR A 79 28.71 -13.17 12.92
C THR A 79 27.19 -12.97 12.90
N LYS A 80 26.69 -12.08 12.02
CA LYS A 80 25.27 -11.71 11.95
C LYS A 80 24.54 -12.36 10.78
N SER A 81 25.24 -13.13 9.95
CA SER A 81 24.77 -13.66 8.67
C SER A 81 24.16 -12.58 7.76
N MET A 82 24.63 -11.33 7.86
CA MET A 82 24.03 -10.16 7.21
C MET A 82 25.07 -9.44 6.38
N THR A 83 24.96 -9.47 5.05
CA THR A 83 25.92 -8.78 4.18
C THR A 83 25.80 -7.26 4.33
N ARG A 84 26.78 -6.65 4.98
CA ARG A 84 27.05 -5.21 5.00
C ARG A 84 28.36 -4.90 4.28
N PHE A 85 28.38 -3.77 3.60
CA PHE A 85 29.52 -3.35 2.80
C PHE A 85 29.62 -1.83 2.72
N ALA A 86 30.85 -1.36 2.50
CA ALA A 86 31.14 0.02 2.19
C ALA A 86 31.32 0.19 0.67
N SER A 87 30.66 1.17 0.05
CA SER A 87 30.96 1.52 -1.34
C SER A 87 32.15 2.46 -1.42
N VAL A 88 32.97 2.33 -2.45
CA VAL A 88 34.07 3.27 -2.73
C VAL A 88 33.57 4.41 -3.60
N ARG A 89 33.86 5.64 -3.17
CA ARG A 89 33.52 6.89 -3.87
C ARG A 89 34.72 7.81 -3.91
N LEU A 90 34.74 8.70 -4.89
CA LEU A 90 35.76 9.73 -5.02
C LEU A 90 35.21 11.07 -4.55
N LEU A 91 36.06 11.89 -3.92
CA LEU A 91 35.69 13.22 -3.44
C LEU A 91 36.83 14.19 -3.67
N PHE A 92 36.58 15.37 -4.23
CA PHE A 92 37.64 16.35 -4.41
C PHE A 92 37.92 17.12 -3.11
N SER A 93 39.17 17.55 -2.90
CA SER A 93 39.54 18.39 -1.76
C SER A 93 38.74 19.70 -1.71
N SER A 94 38.45 20.29 -2.86
CA SER A 94 37.60 21.48 -2.98
C SER A 94 36.21 21.25 -2.38
N ASP A 95 35.58 20.08 -2.60
CA ASP A 95 34.25 19.78 -2.02
C ASP A 95 34.31 19.81 -0.49
N ILE A 96 35.35 19.18 0.08
CA ILE A 96 35.55 19.09 1.53
C ILE A 96 35.78 20.49 2.14
N LEU A 97 36.55 21.33 1.45
CA LEU A 97 36.98 22.64 1.97
C LEU A 97 35.94 23.75 1.78
N THR A 98 35.20 23.78 0.66
CA THR A 98 34.28 24.89 0.33
C THR A 98 32.80 24.56 0.46
N GLU A 99 32.38 23.37 0.02
CA GLU A 99 30.95 23.00 -0.09
C GLU A 99 30.46 22.18 1.12
N GLY A 100 31.39 21.71 1.95
CA GLY A 100 31.11 20.79 3.05
C GLY A 100 31.01 19.35 2.55
N LEU A 101 31.08 18.38 3.48
CA LEU A 101 30.96 16.98 3.10
C LEU A 101 29.59 16.72 2.46
N PRO A 102 29.53 15.97 1.34
CA PRO A 102 28.27 15.68 0.69
C PRO A 102 27.30 15.02 1.67
N ALA A 103 26.08 15.55 1.77
CA ALA A 103 24.98 14.83 2.39
C ALA A 103 24.84 13.50 1.65
N VAL A 104 24.73 12.38 2.39
CA VAL A 104 24.61 11.03 1.81
C VAL A 104 23.53 11.07 0.75
N SER A 105 23.94 10.98 -0.51
CA SER A 105 22.98 10.92 -1.60
C SER A 105 22.23 9.61 -1.45
N VAL A 106 20.90 9.72 -1.46
CA VAL A 106 19.89 8.68 -1.23
C VAL A 106 20.02 7.46 -2.17
N SER A 107 20.96 7.49 -3.12
CA SER A 107 21.18 6.44 -4.11
C SER A 107 22.10 5.31 -3.65
N ASN A 108 22.77 5.42 -2.50
CA ASN A 108 23.78 4.43 -2.13
C ASN A 108 23.20 3.29 -1.29
N ARG A 109 23.02 2.11 -1.93
CA ARG A 109 22.65 0.84 -1.29
C ARG A 109 23.70 0.30 -0.30
N ALA A 110 24.79 1.02 -0.05
CA ALA A 110 25.86 0.62 0.86
C ALA A 110 25.51 0.95 2.32
N ASP A 111 26.14 0.25 3.26
CA ASP A 111 25.99 0.50 4.70
C ASP A 111 27.05 1.48 5.24
N ALA A 112 28.13 1.69 4.48
CA ALA A 112 29.16 2.69 4.72
C ALA A 112 29.71 3.23 3.39
N ILE A 113 30.53 4.28 3.46
CA ILE A 113 31.22 4.85 2.29
C ILE A 113 32.71 5.00 2.62
N VAL A 114 33.55 4.51 1.71
CA VAL A 114 34.99 4.81 1.66
C VAL A 114 35.20 5.90 0.63
N TYR A 115 35.54 7.11 1.09
CA TYR A 115 35.90 8.24 0.25
C TYR A 115 37.41 8.25 -0.02
N LEU A 116 37.77 8.10 -1.29
CA LEU A 116 39.13 8.34 -1.78
C LEU A 116 39.23 9.82 -2.17
N VAL A 117 40.09 10.57 -1.49
CA VAL A 117 40.17 12.02 -1.66
C VAL A 117 41.10 12.39 -2.82
N LEU A 118 40.55 13.04 -3.84
CA LEU A 118 41.29 13.63 -4.95
C LEU A 118 41.77 15.03 -4.55
N LEU A 119 43.07 15.18 -4.29
CA LEU A 119 43.67 16.48 -3.99
C LEU A 119 43.78 17.33 -5.27
N ASP A 120 43.01 18.41 -5.35
CA ASP A 120 43.10 19.44 -6.40
C ASP A 120 44.52 20.04 -6.43
N ASP A 121 45.00 20.49 -5.27
CA ASP A 121 46.40 20.84 -5.03
C ASP A 121 47.00 19.99 -3.90
N LYS A 122 48.27 19.62 -4.03
CA LYS A 122 48.98 18.84 -2.98
C LYS A 122 49.04 19.62 -1.65
N ASN A 123 49.05 20.95 -1.70
CA ASN A 123 49.07 21.82 -0.51
C ASN A 123 47.74 21.83 0.27
N ASP A 124 46.66 21.29 -0.29
CA ASP A 124 45.37 21.21 0.39
C ASP A 124 45.30 20.07 1.41
N ARG A 125 46.26 19.13 1.36
CA ARG A 125 46.27 17.90 2.15
C ARG A 125 46.03 18.12 3.63
N ASP A 126 46.83 18.97 4.28
CA ASP A 126 46.77 19.12 5.73
C ASP A 126 45.48 19.82 6.17
N LYS A 127 44.99 20.79 5.39
CA LYS A 127 43.69 21.44 5.62
C LYS A 127 42.53 20.45 5.49
N VAL A 128 42.60 19.55 4.51
CA VAL A 128 41.62 18.48 4.33
C VAL A 128 41.63 17.52 5.53
N ILE A 129 42.82 17.10 5.98
CA ILE A 129 42.95 16.22 7.16
C ILE A 129 42.33 16.90 8.38
N GLU A 130 42.73 18.14 8.70
CA GLU A 130 42.17 18.90 9.83
C GLU A 130 40.64 19.00 9.77
N LYS A 131 40.10 19.28 8.58
CA LYS A 131 38.65 19.37 8.37
C LYS A 131 37.97 18.03 8.63
N LEU A 132 38.50 16.93 8.08
CA LEU A 132 37.93 15.58 8.24
C LEU A 132 38.01 15.08 9.68
N GLN A 133 39.02 15.48 10.45
CA GLN A 133 39.13 15.16 11.88
C GLN A 133 38.00 15.76 12.74
N THR A 134 37.29 16.79 12.23
CA THR A 134 36.12 17.36 12.91
C THR A 134 34.84 16.53 12.75
N HIS A 135 34.84 15.55 11.84
CA HIS A 135 33.67 14.71 11.53
C HIS A 135 33.78 13.34 12.21
N ARG A 136 32.74 12.95 12.95
CA ARG A 136 32.72 11.71 13.75
C ARG A 136 31.77 10.63 13.21
N ASP A 137 31.40 10.72 11.94
CA ASP A 137 30.55 9.72 11.28
C ASP A 137 31.33 8.39 11.16
N ILE A 138 30.84 7.33 11.80
CA ILE A 138 31.52 6.02 11.82
C ILE A 138 31.30 5.22 10.53
N ASP A 139 30.25 5.53 9.78
CA ASP A 139 29.91 4.92 8.49
C ASP A 139 30.65 5.60 7.31
N ARG A 140 31.53 6.57 7.59
CA ARG A 140 32.32 7.30 6.59
C ARG A 140 33.81 7.19 6.89
N LEU A 141 34.53 6.61 5.94
CA LEU A 141 35.97 6.44 6.02
C LEU A 141 36.61 7.27 4.93
N TYR A 142 37.67 8.01 5.26
CA TYR A 142 38.35 8.89 4.29
C TYR A 142 39.80 8.44 4.10
N CYS A 143 40.23 8.36 2.85
CA CYS A 143 41.61 8.09 2.47
C CYS A 143 42.18 9.33 1.77
N VAL A 144 43.12 10.02 2.43
CA VAL A 144 43.76 11.23 1.93
C VAL A 144 45.18 10.90 1.45
N PRO A 145 45.49 11.09 0.16
CA PRO A 145 46.80 10.76 -0.40
C PRO A 145 47.84 11.86 -0.14
N ASN A 146 49.10 11.61 -0.50
CA ASN A 146 50.18 12.60 -0.59
C ASN A 146 50.52 13.00 -2.05
N PHE A 147 49.56 12.79 -2.96
CA PHE A 147 49.68 13.09 -4.38
C PHE A 147 48.44 13.82 -4.90
N SER A 148 48.60 14.63 -5.95
CA SER A 148 47.53 15.45 -6.52
C SER A 148 46.89 14.81 -7.76
N TYR A 149 45.61 15.08 -7.96
CA TYR A 149 44.83 14.74 -9.15
C TYR A 149 45.30 15.46 -10.43
N LYS A 150 46.06 16.56 -10.31
CA LYS A 150 46.44 17.43 -11.44
C LYS A 150 47.12 16.69 -12.60
N SER A 151 47.93 15.66 -12.32
CA SER A 151 48.57 14.85 -13.37
C SER A 151 47.57 13.99 -14.16
N LEU A 152 46.40 13.72 -13.59
CA LEU A 152 45.36 12.89 -14.18
C LEU A 152 44.28 13.70 -14.91
N GLU A 153 44.14 15.00 -14.62
CA GLU A 153 43.09 15.86 -15.19
C GLU A 153 43.02 15.77 -16.72
N ASN A 154 44.16 15.95 -17.39
CA ASN A 154 44.23 15.88 -18.85
C ASN A 154 43.81 14.48 -19.38
N HIS A 155 44.17 13.40 -18.67
CA HIS A 155 43.80 12.05 -19.09
C HIS A 155 42.28 11.84 -19.01
N VAL A 156 41.60 12.35 -17.97
CA VAL A 156 40.14 12.22 -17.86
C VAL A 156 39.44 12.98 -18.99
N GLU A 157 39.92 14.18 -19.31
CA GLU A 157 39.36 15.01 -20.37
C GLU A 157 39.59 14.41 -21.76
N VAL A 158 40.80 13.93 -22.04
CA VAL A 158 41.13 13.21 -23.28
C VAL A 158 40.29 11.94 -23.42
N PHE A 159 40.10 11.17 -22.35
CA PHE A 159 39.30 9.95 -22.38
C PHE A 159 37.85 10.23 -22.78
N GLU A 160 37.23 11.26 -22.19
CA GLU A 160 35.86 11.65 -22.52
C GLU A 160 35.75 12.19 -23.95
N LEU A 161 36.68 13.08 -24.34
CA LEU A 161 36.74 13.65 -25.69
C LEU A 161 36.80 12.54 -26.74
N ILE A 162 37.69 11.55 -26.56
CA ILE A 162 37.78 10.41 -27.49
C ILE A 162 36.49 9.59 -27.46
N SER A 163 36.02 9.21 -26.27
CA SER A 163 34.90 8.28 -26.09
C SER A 163 33.57 8.82 -26.61
N ASN A 164 33.30 10.10 -26.38
CA ASN A 164 31.97 10.68 -26.58
C ASN A 164 31.91 11.72 -27.69
N ILE A 165 33.05 12.21 -28.19
CA ILE A 165 33.09 13.14 -29.32
C ILE A 165 33.76 12.47 -30.53
N LEU A 166 35.05 12.14 -30.45
CA LEU A 166 35.82 11.71 -31.64
C LEU A 166 35.34 10.35 -32.19
N LEU A 167 35.12 9.35 -31.33
CA LEU A 167 34.64 8.04 -31.77
C LEU A 167 33.16 8.04 -32.24
N LYS A 168 32.43 9.12 -31.99
CA LYS A 168 31.04 9.30 -32.46
C LYS A 168 30.93 10.20 -33.70
N ASP A 169 32.01 10.88 -34.07
CA ASP A 169 32.07 11.78 -35.22
C ASP A 169 32.24 10.98 -36.52
N LYS A 170 31.12 10.64 -37.16
CA LYS A 170 31.10 9.82 -38.38
C LYS A 170 31.80 10.48 -39.57
N GLU A 171 31.85 11.81 -39.63
CA GLU A 171 32.48 12.52 -40.73
C GLU A 171 34.00 12.49 -40.56
N LEU A 172 34.50 12.73 -39.34
CA LEU A 172 35.91 12.56 -39.02
C LEU A 172 36.40 11.12 -39.27
N LEU A 173 35.64 10.10 -38.85
CA LEU A 173 36.07 8.71 -39.03
C LEU A 173 36.10 8.23 -40.49
N LYS A 174 35.49 8.97 -41.43
CA LYS A 174 35.56 8.65 -42.87
C LYS A 174 36.83 9.18 -43.54
N THR A 175 37.54 10.13 -42.93
CA THR A 175 38.72 10.74 -43.54
C THR A 175 39.88 9.75 -43.65
N ASP A 176 39.95 8.77 -42.74
CA ASP A 176 40.99 7.74 -42.74
C ASP A 176 40.49 6.42 -42.09
N PRO A 177 40.69 5.26 -42.74
CA PRO A 177 40.20 3.96 -42.25
C PRO A 177 40.89 3.46 -40.96
N ASN A 178 42.12 3.89 -40.69
CA ASN A 178 42.91 3.50 -39.51
C ASN A 178 42.69 4.44 -38.32
N LEU A 179 42.14 5.65 -38.52
CA LEU A 179 41.88 6.63 -37.45
C LEU A 179 41.04 6.06 -36.32
N LYS A 180 39.98 5.30 -36.64
CA LYS A 180 39.14 4.68 -35.61
C LYS A 180 39.94 3.73 -34.71
N LYS A 181 40.84 2.93 -35.29
CA LYS A 181 41.68 1.99 -34.53
C LYS A 181 42.64 2.78 -33.63
N GLU A 182 43.29 3.80 -34.16
CA GLU A 182 44.22 4.66 -33.40
C GLU A 182 43.53 5.37 -32.24
N LEU A 183 42.32 5.92 -32.44
CA LEU A 183 41.53 6.54 -31.37
C LEU A 183 41.11 5.53 -30.28
N VAL A 184 40.73 4.31 -30.66
CA VAL A 184 40.42 3.25 -29.69
C VAL A 184 41.65 2.89 -28.86
N LEU A 185 42.82 2.79 -29.50
CA LEU A 185 44.08 2.52 -28.82
C LEU A 185 44.45 3.64 -27.85
N LYS A 186 44.33 4.91 -28.28
CA LYS A 186 44.58 6.06 -27.40
C LYS A 186 43.63 6.11 -26.21
N LYS A 187 42.36 5.74 -26.43
CA LYS A 187 41.38 5.61 -25.34
C LYS A 187 41.81 4.54 -24.32
N GLU A 188 42.26 3.37 -24.76
CA GLU A 188 42.75 2.29 -23.89
C GLU A 188 43.98 2.73 -23.07
N GLU A 189 44.94 3.42 -23.71
CA GLU A 189 46.12 3.97 -23.03
C GLU A 189 45.72 5.00 -21.96
N THR A 190 44.77 5.87 -22.28
CA THR A 190 44.26 6.88 -21.35
C THR A 190 43.52 6.23 -20.18
N ALA A 191 42.71 5.20 -20.45
CA ALA A 191 42.04 4.40 -19.42
C ALA A 191 43.04 3.68 -18.51
N PHE A 192 44.14 3.16 -19.09
CA PHE A 192 45.21 2.54 -18.34
C PHE A 192 45.92 3.53 -17.41
N ALA A 193 46.21 4.75 -17.89
CA ALA A 193 46.78 5.82 -17.06
C ALA A 193 45.85 6.17 -15.87
N ILE A 194 44.53 6.26 -16.11
CA ILE A 194 43.54 6.45 -15.05
C ILE A 194 43.57 5.31 -14.03
N ARG A 195 43.51 4.05 -14.49
CA ARG A 195 43.57 2.89 -13.59
C ARG A 195 44.86 2.84 -12.77
N LYS A 196 46.01 3.09 -13.41
CA LYS A 196 47.33 3.11 -12.78
C LYS A 196 47.46 4.23 -11.73
N PHE A 197 46.82 5.37 -11.95
CA PHE A 197 46.77 6.41 -10.92
C PHE A 197 45.90 5.97 -9.75
N LEU A 198 44.71 5.43 -10.02
CA LEU A 198 43.75 5.03 -8.99
C LEU A 198 44.21 3.80 -8.19
N SER A 199 45.04 2.92 -8.77
CA SER A 199 45.58 1.75 -8.06
C SER A 199 46.46 2.14 -6.87
N ARG A 200 47.02 3.35 -6.86
CA ARG A 200 47.81 3.86 -5.72
C ARG A 200 47.03 3.92 -4.41
N TYR A 201 45.69 4.03 -4.47
CA TYR A 201 44.84 4.02 -3.28
C TYR A 201 44.67 2.63 -2.67
N ILE A 202 44.86 1.56 -3.46
CA ILE A 202 44.70 0.18 -3.00
C ILE A 202 46.05 -0.47 -2.62
N ASP A 203 47.16 0.26 -2.76
CA ASP A 203 48.49 -0.21 -2.36
C ASP A 203 48.70 -0.13 -0.83
N PHE A 204 47.83 0.58 -0.09
CA PHE A 204 47.88 0.75 1.38
C PHE A 204 49.26 1.19 1.91
N ASN A 205 49.97 2.01 1.14
CA ASN A 205 51.31 2.47 1.48
C ASN A 205 51.27 3.73 2.39
N GLU A 206 52.45 4.18 2.84
CA GLU A 206 52.61 5.33 3.74
C GLU A 206 52.22 6.69 3.13
N GLU A 207 51.98 6.76 1.81
CA GLU A 207 51.48 7.99 1.18
C GLU A 207 50.01 8.27 1.52
N LEU A 208 49.29 7.29 2.08
CA LEU A 208 47.87 7.36 2.39
C LEU A 208 47.63 7.60 3.89
N VAL A 209 46.80 8.59 4.21
CA VAL A 209 46.30 8.82 5.58
C VAL A 209 44.82 8.47 5.62
N TRP A 210 44.46 7.57 6.54
CA TRP A 210 43.09 7.16 6.76
C TRP A 210 42.49 7.88 7.97
N ILE A 211 41.29 8.44 7.81
CA ILE A 211 40.54 9.14 8.86
C ILE A 211 39.19 8.48 9.02
N ILE A 212 38.88 8.07 10.26
CA ILE A 212 37.69 7.30 10.60
C ILE A 212 37.16 7.84 11.93
N ALA A 213 35.89 8.25 11.96
CA ALA A 213 35.28 8.91 13.12
C ALA A 213 36.12 10.08 13.69
N GLY A 214 36.85 10.78 12.83
CA GLY A 214 37.70 11.93 13.18
C GLY A 214 39.11 11.57 13.64
N GLU A 215 39.45 10.28 13.72
CA GLU A 215 40.76 9.80 14.16
C GLU A 215 41.61 9.32 13.00
N ILE A 216 42.92 9.64 13.04
CA ILE A 216 43.89 9.09 12.09
C ILE A 216 44.14 7.63 12.47
N ARG A 217 43.96 6.72 11.51
CA ARG A 217 44.16 5.28 11.69
C ARG A 217 45.20 4.78 10.69
N HIS A 218 46.04 3.86 11.14
CA HIS A 218 47.01 3.18 10.27
C HIS A 218 46.37 1.94 9.65
N ILE A 219 46.32 1.88 8.31
CA ILE A 219 45.70 0.78 7.55
C ILE A 219 46.73 0.26 6.53
N PRO A 220 47.50 -0.78 6.90
CA PRO A 220 48.59 -1.30 6.06
C PRO A 220 48.14 -2.26 4.95
N ASN A 221 46.87 -2.67 4.94
CA ASN A 221 46.30 -3.58 3.92
C ASN A 221 44.77 -3.59 3.97
N GLU A 222 44.17 -4.21 2.94
CA GLU A 222 42.72 -4.39 2.79
C GLU A 222 42.08 -5.11 4.00
N PHE A 223 42.74 -6.13 4.55
CA PHE A 223 42.22 -6.88 5.70
C PHE A 223 41.99 -5.99 6.93
N VAL A 224 42.91 -5.06 7.22
CA VAL A 224 42.74 -4.11 8.33
C VAL A 224 41.59 -3.14 8.07
N LEU A 225 41.39 -2.69 6.82
CA LEU A 225 40.25 -1.86 6.46
C LEU A 225 38.92 -2.59 6.66
N GLU A 226 38.82 -3.84 6.21
CA GLU A 226 37.62 -4.68 6.38
C GLU A 226 37.31 -4.99 7.85
N LYS A 227 38.36 -5.16 8.68
CA LYS A 227 38.20 -5.32 10.13
C LYS A 227 37.62 -4.06 10.77
N ILE A 228 38.18 -2.90 10.45
CA ILE A 228 37.65 -1.60 10.93
C ILE A 228 36.20 -1.41 10.50
N LEU A 229 35.86 -1.76 9.25
CA LEU A 229 34.48 -1.73 8.77
C LEU A 229 33.58 -2.67 9.57
N SER A 230 34.07 -3.86 9.93
CA SER A 230 33.33 -4.81 10.78
C SER A 230 33.09 -4.24 12.18
N ASP A 231 34.09 -3.63 12.79
CA ASP A 231 33.98 -2.97 14.10
C ASP A 231 32.96 -1.83 14.05
N ALA A 232 33.00 -0.99 13.01
CA ALA A 232 32.03 0.08 12.78
C ALA A 232 30.58 -0.45 12.65
N MET A 233 30.38 -1.53 11.90
CA MET A 233 29.06 -2.17 11.77
C MET A 233 28.59 -2.79 13.08
N MET A 234 29.50 -3.34 13.89
CA MET A 234 29.18 -3.90 15.20
C MET A 234 28.81 -2.81 16.21
N GLU A 235 29.42 -1.62 16.12
CA GLU A 235 29.04 -0.46 16.93
C GLU A 235 27.67 0.10 16.53
N LEU A 236 27.40 0.21 15.22
CA LEU A 236 26.12 0.71 14.71
C LEU A 236 24.97 -0.27 14.92
N TYR A 237 25.20 -1.56 14.71
CA TYR A 237 24.16 -2.58 14.66
C TYR A 237 24.44 -3.79 15.56
N PRO A 238 24.77 -3.59 16.85
CA PRO A 238 25.17 -4.68 17.75
C PRO A 238 24.03 -5.68 17.97
N LEU A 239 22.78 -5.24 17.83
CA LEU A 239 21.59 -6.01 18.15
C LEU A 239 20.86 -6.58 16.92
N THR A 240 21.45 -6.57 15.72
CA THR A 240 20.84 -7.26 14.57
C THR A 240 20.60 -8.75 14.90
N PRO A 241 19.36 -9.26 14.80
CA PRO A 241 19.09 -10.69 14.91
C PRO A 241 19.67 -11.45 13.73
N GLU A 242 20.22 -12.64 13.98
CA GLU A 242 20.79 -13.48 12.92
C GLU A 242 19.66 -14.18 12.14
N VAL A 243 19.68 -14.06 10.82
CA VAL A 243 18.82 -14.85 9.92
C VAL A 243 19.71 -15.42 8.83
N ARG A 244 19.87 -16.73 8.76
CA ARG A 244 20.68 -17.39 7.72
C ARG A 244 19.93 -17.54 6.40
N ASN A 245 19.54 -16.41 5.82
CA ASN A 245 18.79 -16.36 4.57
C ASN A 245 19.22 -15.17 3.70
N ASP A 246 20.22 -15.41 2.85
CA ASP A 246 20.76 -14.41 1.92
C ASP A 246 19.73 -13.87 0.92
N SER A 247 18.61 -14.58 0.73
CA SER A 247 17.54 -14.08 -0.14
C SER A 247 16.74 -12.97 0.53
N TYR A 248 16.69 -12.92 1.86
CA TYR A 248 15.98 -11.93 2.67
C TYR A 248 16.89 -10.88 3.31
N ASN A 249 18.17 -11.21 3.53
CA ASN A 249 19.19 -10.26 3.98
C ASN A 249 19.66 -9.32 2.86
N ARG A 250 18.71 -8.74 2.13
CA ARG A 250 18.91 -7.82 1.03
C ARG A 250 17.99 -6.62 1.20
N ARG A 251 18.32 -5.50 0.57
CA ARG A 251 17.45 -4.32 0.56
C ARG A 251 16.17 -4.53 -0.24
N SER A 252 16.21 -5.39 -1.26
CA SER A 252 15.03 -5.76 -2.03
C SER A 252 15.07 -7.24 -2.39
N ILE A 253 13.89 -7.82 -2.56
CA ILE A 253 13.71 -9.23 -2.88
C ILE A 253 12.99 -9.39 -4.22
N ASN A 254 13.19 -10.54 -4.87
CA ASN A 254 12.48 -10.87 -6.10
C ASN A 254 11.03 -11.29 -5.78
N ARG A 255 10.19 -11.40 -6.83
CA ARG A 255 8.77 -11.74 -6.68
C ARG A 255 8.53 -13.11 -6.03
N VAL A 256 9.42 -14.08 -6.23
CA VAL A 256 9.29 -15.43 -5.63
C VAL A 256 9.48 -15.35 -4.13
N GLN A 257 10.53 -14.67 -3.69
CA GLN A 257 10.80 -14.45 -2.28
C GLN A 257 9.70 -13.60 -1.64
N TRP A 258 9.26 -12.54 -2.30
CA TRP A 258 8.17 -11.69 -1.81
C TRP A 258 6.89 -12.50 -1.55
N LYS A 259 6.48 -13.36 -2.49
CA LYS A 259 5.34 -14.27 -2.29
C LYS A 259 5.52 -15.21 -1.11
N ALA A 260 6.72 -15.73 -0.91
CA ALA A 260 7.02 -16.58 0.24
C ALA A 260 6.90 -15.83 1.57
N GLY A 261 7.28 -14.55 1.60
CA GLY A 261 7.13 -13.68 2.77
C GLY A 261 5.67 -13.42 3.07
N CYS A 262 4.88 -13.08 2.05
CA CYS A 262 3.43 -12.92 2.19
C CYS A 262 2.80 -14.20 2.74
N SER A 263 3.17 -15.36 2.18
CA SER A 263 2.72 -16.68 2.65
C SER A 263 3.06 -16.89 4.13
N VAL A 264 4.30 -16.66 4.56
CA VAL A 264 4.69 -16.81 5.97
C VAL A 264 3.87 -15.90 6.88
N ILE A 265 3.64 -14.65 6.49
CA ILE A 265 2.80 -13.72 7.27
C ILE A 265 1.37 -14.24 7.37
N ASP A 266 0.76 -14.68 6.27
CA ASP A 266 -0.60 -15.23 6.27
C ASP A 266 -0.71 -16.45 7.21
N HIS A 267 0.29 -17.34 7.19
CA HIS A 267 0.35 -18.49 8.07
C HIS A 267 0.53 -18.09 9.55
N ILE A 268 1.27 -17.04 9.86
CA ILE A 268 1.39 -16.51 11.23
C ILE A 268 0.05 -15.90 11.69
N LEU A 269 -0.64 -15.18 10.82
CA LEU A 269 -1.92 -14.56 11.16
C LEU A 269 -2.97 -15.64 11.50
N GLU A 270 -3.05 -16.69 10.69
CA GLU A 270 -4.10 -17.72 10.79
C GLU A 270 -3.73 -18.92 11.68
N TYR A 271 -2.49 -19.39 11.63
CA TYR A 271 -2.07 -20.68 12.20
C TYR A 271 -0.92 -20.59 13.21
N TRP A 272 -0.71 -19.45 13.89
CA TRP A 272 0.45 -19.26 14.79
C TRP A 272 0.60 -20.31 15.90
N HIS A 273 -0.50 -20.92 16.38
CA HIS A 273 -0.50 -22.03 17.35
C HIS A 273 -0.19 -23.40 16.76
N SER A 274 -0.24 -23.52 15.43
CA SER A 274 -0.01 -24.80 14.76
C SER A 274 1.49 -25.05 14.61
N PRO A 275 1.93 -26.32 14.67
CA PRO A 275 3.31 -26.66 14.36
C PRO A 275 3.74 -26.09 13.01
N GLN A 276 4.87 -25.38 12.98
CA GLN A 276 5.42 -24.75 11.78
C GLN A 276 4.46 -23.78 11.08
N PHE A 277 3.48 -23.25 11.81
CA PHE A 277 2.41 -22.40 11.28
C PHE A 277 1.63 -23.05 10.12
N ASN A 278 1.58 -24.40 10.06
CA ASN A 278 1.00 -25.16 8.95
C ASN A 278 1.70 -24.97 7.58
N ILE A 279 2.93 -24.45 7.56
CA ILE A 279 3.77 -24.38 6.36
C ILE A 279 4.22 -25.80 5.97
N LYS A 280 4.05 -26.17 4.70
CA LYS A 280 4.34 -27.51 4.17
C LYS A 280 5.44 -27.49 3.12
N GLY A 281 6.17 -28.60 3.01
CA GLY A 281 7.24 -28.75 2.04
C GLY A 281 8.53 -28.03 2.46
N ASN A 282 9.44 -27.85 1.50
CA ASN A 282 10.78 -27.27 1.73
C ASN A 282 11.04 -26.07 0.80
N GLY A 283 10.00 -25.27 0.55
CA GLY A 283 10.06 -24.10 -0.32
C GLY A 283 10.74 -22.88 0.34
N PRO A 284 10.76 -21.72 -0.35
CA PRO A 284 11.31 -20.49 0.19
C PRO A 284 10.61 -19.98 1.46
N ASP A 285 9.32 -20.27 1.63
CA ASP A 285 8.53 -20.01 2.82
C ASP A 285 8.97 -20.87 4.01
N TYR A 286 9.21 -22.16 3.79
CA TYR A 286 9.80 -23.04 4.80
C TYR A 286 11.20 -22.59 5.21
N LEU A 287 12.05 -22.19 4.25
CA LEU A 287 13.38 -21.68 4.56
C LEU A 287 13.31 -20.42 5.43
N LEU A 288 12.38 -19.51 5.12
CA LEU A 288 12.15 -18.30 5.92
C LEU A 288 11.64 -18.65 7.33
N TYR A 289 10.69 -19.57 7.44
CA TYR A 289 10.23 -20.10 8.72
C TYR A 289 11.41 -20.70 9.53
N ALA A 290 12.20 -21.56 8.91
CA ALA A 290 13.29 -22.25 9.58
C ALA A 290 14.36 -21.26 10.07
N THR A 291 14.70 -20.27 9.25
CA THR A 291 15.78 -19.31 9.54
C THR A 291 15.37 -18.21 10.52
N VAL A 292 14.11 -17.80 10.52
CA VAL A 292 13.60 -16.78 11.46
C VAL A 292 13.14 -17.39 12.77
N PHE A 293 12.43 -18.52 12.75
CA PHE A 293 11.77 -19.06 13.93
C PHE A 293 12.52 -20.26 14.52
N LYS A 294 12.66 -21.33 13.72
CA LYS A 294 13.22 -22.61 14.20
C LYS A 294 14.67 -22.48 14.68
N ASN A 295 15.53 -21.81 13.91
CA ASN A 295 16.96 -21.68 14.23
C ASN A 295 17.25 -20.66 15.32
N ASN A 296 16.27 -19.81 15.66
CA ASN A 296 16.40 -18.75 16.65
C ASN A 296 15.56 -18.99 17.92
N ASP A 297 14.93 -20.17 18.03
CA ASP A 297 14.02 -20.54 19.12
C ASP A 297 12.93 -19.49 19.39
N LEU A 298 12.42 -18.85 18.32
CA LEU A 298 11.35 -17.84 18.42
C LEU A 298 9.98 -18.53 18.39
N ASP A 299 9.50 -18.88 19.57
CA ASP A 299 8.17 -19.45 19.81
C ASP A 299 7.13 -18.35 20.03
N LEU A 300 6.15 -18.25 19.13
CA LEU A 300 5.09 -17.24 19.17
C LEU A 300 4.11 -17.43 20.34
N GLU A 301 4.06 -18.60 20.96
CA GLU A 301 3.28 -18.83 22.19
C GLU A 301 4.01 -18.35 23.45
N LYS A 302 5.32 -18.10 23.34
CA LYS A 302 6.19 -17.76 24.48
C LYS A 302 6.97 -16.47 24.27
N LEU A 303 6.32 -15.46 23.69
CA LEU A 303 6.93 -14.16 23.41
C LEU A 303 7.43 -13.40 24.65
N ASN A 304 6.94 -13.72 25.85
CA ASN A 304 7.46 -13.18 27.11
C ASN A 304 8.77 -13.82 27.59
N LYS A 305 9.22 -14.90 26.93
CA LYS A 305 10.42 -15.67 27.30
C LYS A 305 11.28 -16.01 26.08
N ILE A 306 11.46 -15.05 25.17
CA ILE A 306 12.31 -15.22 23.99
C ILE A 306 13.76 -15.47 24.43
N PRO A 307 14.38 -16.62 24.08
CA PRO A 307 15.75 -16.94 24.47
C PRO A 307 16.79 -16.02 23.81
N ASN A 308 16.60 -15.72 22.52
CA ASN A 308 17.50 -14.86 21.76
C ASN A 308 17.40 -13.41 22.25
N GLN A 309 18.50 -12.90 22.81
CA GLN A 309 18.56 -11.55 23.39
C GLN A 309 18.24 -10.43 22.39
N ASN A 310 18.66 -10.57 21.12
CA ASN A 310 18.43 -9.53 20.11
C ASN A 310 16.94 -9.40 19.79
N PHE A 311 16.25 -10.54 19.61
CA PHE A 311 14.80 -10.55 19.42
C PHE A 311 14.05 -10.07 20.66
N ARG A 312 14.51 -10.45 21.87
CA ARG A 312 13.89 -10.00 23.11
C ARG A 312 13.95 -8.48 23.26
N ILE A 313 15.14 -7.87 23.13
CA ILE A 313 15.30 -6.42 23.23
C ILE A 313 14.52 -5.70 22.12
N MET A 314 14.51 -6.26 20.92
CA MET A 314 13.71 -5.73 19.81
C MET A 314 12.22 -5.71 20.19
N ARG A 315 11.69 -6.84 20.66
CA ARG A 315 10.30 -6.93 21.10
C ARG A 315 9.98 -5.97 22.22
N ASP A 316 10.85 -5.87 23.23
CA ASP A 316 10.63 -4.98 24.37
C ASP A 316 10.45 -3.53 23.90
N LYS A 317 11.23 -3.06 22.91
CA LYS A 317 11.04 -1.74 22.30
C LYS A 317 9.71 -1.60 21.55
N LEU A 318 9.29 -2.64 20.82
CA LEU A 318 8.00 -2.61 20.11
C LEU A 318 6.82 -2.54 21.09
N VAL A 319 6.85 -3.34 22.15
CA VAL A 319 5.82 -3.36 23.20
C VAL A 319 5.83 -2.06 24.00
N GLN A 320 7.01 -1.52 24.29
CA GLN A 320 7.13 -0.20 24.91
C GLN A 320 6.51 0.89 24.04
N LEU A 321 6.78 0.90 22.73
CA LEU A 321 6.18 1.86 21.80
C LEU A 321 4.64 1.80 21.84
N LEU A 322 4.05 0.60 21.85
CA LEU A 322 2.59 0.44 21.99
C LEU A 322 2.04 1.01 23.29
N SER A 323 2.80 0.91 24.38
CA SER A 323 2.39 1.35 25.71
C SER A 323 2.52 2.87 25.87
N ASP A 324 3.60 3.44 25.35
CA ASP A 324 3.91 4.87 25.43
C ASP A 324 3.09 5.68 24.41
N GLU A 325 2.85 5.13 23.21
CA GLU A 325 2.14 5.76 22.10
C GLU A 325 1.06 4.82 21.53
N PRO A 326 -0.11 4.66 22.19
CA PRO A 326 -1.17 3.77 21.70
C PRO A 326 -1.77 4.20 20.35
N ILE A 327 -1.56 5.45 19.93
CA ILE A 327 -1.90 5.95 18.60
C ILE A 327 -0.63 6.54 17.99
N GLY A 328 -0.17 5.97 16.87
CA GLY A 328 1.09 6.39 16.26
C GLY A 328 1.19 6.07 14.76
N SER A 329 2.32 6.42 14.17
CA SER A 329 2.62 6.07 12.76
C SER A 329 3.24 4.68 12.68
N LEU A 330 2.91 3.94 11.61
CA LEU A 330 3.60 2.69 11.30
C LEU A 330 5.10 2.92 11.01
N GLN A 331 5.49 4.14 10.61
CA GLN A 331 6.89 4.52 10.46
C GLN A 331 7.69 4.39 11.76
N SER A 332 7.08 4.63 12.92
CA SER A 332 7.76 4.46 14.22
C SER A 332 8.20 3.02 14.43
N PHE A 333 7.40 2.03 14.01
CA PHE A 333 7.81 0.62 14.04
C PHE A 333 8.93 0.34 13.03
N LYS A 334 8.77 0.81 11.78
CA LYS A 334 9.80 0.64 10.73
C LYS A 334 11.15 1.19 11.19
N ASP A 335 11.16 2.32 11.87
CA ASP A 335 12.34 2.97 12.42
C ASP A 335 13.01 2.13 13.51
N ILE A 336 12.24 1.53 14.43
CA ILE A 336 12.79 0.62 15.46
C ILE A 336 13.56 -0.53 14.80
N PHE A 337 13.03 -1.12 13.73
CA PHE A 337 13.69 -2.22 13.05
C PHE A 337 14.92 -1.77 12.23
N SER A 338 14.77 -0.70 11.45
CA SER A 338 15.72 -0.34 10.39
C SER A 338 16.89 0.53 10.87
N LYS A 339 16.75 1.27 11.97
CA LYS A 339 17.80 2.14 12.51
C LYS A 339 18.69 1.39 13.53
N PRO A 340 19.87 1.93 13.88
CA PRO A 340 20.63 1.49 15.05
C PRO A 340 19.74 1.34 16.29
N PRO A 341 19.92 0.30 17.12
CA PRO A 341 20.99 -0.70 17.09
C PRO A 341 20.69 -1.97 16.29
N PHE A 342 19.59 -2.03 15.52
CA PHE A 342 19.12 -3.26 14.89
C PHE A 342 19.44 -3.35 13.41
N GLY A 343 19.21 -2.29 12.63
CA GLY A 343 19.60 -2.26 11.22
C GLY A 343 19.03 -3.39 10.35
N VAL A 344 17.80 -3.84 10.64
CA VAL A 344 17.14 -4.94 9.93
C VAL A 344 16.87 -4.55 8.48
N ARG A 345 17.02 -5.50 7.55
CA ARG A 345 16.70 -5.29 6.14
C ARG A 345 15.19 -5.23 5.95
N GLU A 346 14.72 -4.28 5.14
CA GLU A 346 13.30 -4.00 4.93
C GLU A 346 12.43 -5.24 4.65
N PRO A 347 12.86 -6.23 3.85
CA PRO A 347 12.05 -7.41 3.57
C PRO A 347 11.72 -8.28 4.80
N LEU A 348 12.50 -8.19 5.88
CA LEU A 348 12.24 -8.90 7.13
C LEU A 348 11.31 -8.15 8.08
N ILE A 349 11.15 -6.83 7.90
CA ILE A 349 10.40 -5.96 8.81
C ILE A 349 8.94 -6.43 8.97
N PRO A 350 8.15 -6.67 7.90
CA PRO A 350 6.76 -7.07 8.05
C PRO A 350 6.61 -8.42 8.78
N ILE A 351 7.56 -9.33 8.56
CA ILE A 351 7.59 -10.67 9.18
C ILE A 351 7.88 -10.52 10.68
N TYR A 352 8.91 -9.76 11.05
CA TYR A 352 9.22 -9.52 12.46
C TYR A 352 8.12 -8.76 13.18
N PHE A 353 7.48 -7.81 12.51
CA PHE A 353 6.39 -7.03 13.08
C PHE A 353 5.22 -7.93 13.51
N VAL A 354 4.70 -8.75 12.60
CA VAL A 354 3.59 -9.68 12.96
C VAL A 354 4.03 -10.74 13.97
N SER A 355 5.28 -11.17 13.92
CA SER A 355 5.82 -12.23 14.80
C SER A 355 6.01 -11.75 16.23
N LEU A 356 6.78 -10.68 16.42
CA LEU A 356 7.15 -10.20 17.76
C LEU A 356 5.99 -9.55 18.50
N LEU A 357 4.95 -9.13 17.77
CA LEU A 357 3.72 -8.59 18.33
C LEU A 357 2.54 -9.54 18.17
N ARG A 358 2.74 -10.84 17.94
CA ARG A 358 1.61 -11.74 17.65
C ARG A 358 0.56 -11.78 18.77
N ASP A 359 1.00 -11.72 20.03
CA ASP A 359 0.13 -11.67 21.21
C ASP A 359 -0.61 -10.33 21.40
N LYS A 360 -0.16 -9.29 20.68
CA LYS A 360 -0.75 -7.94 20.66
C LYS A 360 -1.52 -7.65 19.36
N TRP A 361 -1.37 -8.51 18.36
CA TRP A 361 -1.89 -8.31 17.01
C TRP A 361 -3.39 -8.08 16.98
N ASP A 362 -4.12 -8.85 17.79
CA ASP A 362 -5.59 -8.82 17.86
C ASP A 362 -6.14 -7.52 18.48
N TYR A 363 -5.27 -6.65 18.99
CA TYR A 363 -5.59 -5.35 19.56
C TYR A 363 -5.08 -4.19 18.68
N LEU A 364 -4.39 -4.51 17.58
CA LEU A 364 -3.90 -3.53 16.63
C LEU A 364 -4.89 -3.32 15.51
N SER A 365 -5.06 -2.06 15.13
CA SER A 365 -5.84 -1.66 13.97
C SER A 365 -5.12 -0.58 13.19
N PHE A 366 -5.26 -0.60 11.87
CA PHE A 366 -4.52 0.28 10.99
C PHE A 366 -5.45 1.18 10.20
N TYR A 367 -4.99 2.40 9.95
CA TYR A 367 -5.73 3.44 9.26
C TYR A 367 -4.83 4.11 8.22
N ARG A 368 -5.41 4.45 7.06
CA ARG A 368 -4.76 5.27 6.02
C ARG A 368 -5.66 6.45 5.74
N ASN A 369 -5.17 7.68 5.88
CA ASN A 369 -5.97 8.90 5.74
C ASN A 369 -7.29 8.86 6.55
N ASN A 370 -7.21 8.44 7.83
CA ASN A 370 -8.35 8.23 8.73
C ASN A 370 -9.38 7.18 8.28
N MET A 371 -9.09 6.38 7.24
CA MET A 371 -9.92 5.25 6.84
C MET A 371 -9.36 3.95 7.40
N TYR A 372 -10.20 3.15 8.04
CA TYR A 372 -9.84 1.84 8.56
C TYR A 372 -9.36 0.92 7.42
N VAL A 373 -8.29 0.16 7.68
CA VAL A 373 -7.73 -0.81 6.75
C VAL A 373 -8.20 -2.21 7.18
N PRO A 374 -9.23 -2.78 6.52
CA PRO A 374 -9.74 -4.09 6.88
C PRO A 374 -8.84 -5.22 6.37
N GLU A 375 -8.96 -6.40 6.99
CA GLU A 375 -8.43 -7.68 6.53
C GLU A 375 -6.94 -7.61 6.16
N ILE A 376 -6.09 -7.43 7.18
CA ILE A 376 -4.63 -7.39 6.99
C ILE A 376 -4.13 -8.79 6.62
N ASN A 377 -3.41 -8.89 5.52
CA ASN A 377 -2.73 -10.09 5.02
C ASN A 377 -1.28 -9.75 4.66
N GLY A 378 -0.50 -10.75 4.25
CA GLY A 378 0.91 -10.60 3.92
C GLY A 378 1.18 -9.53 2.86
N GLU A 379 0.44 -9.54 1.75
CA GLU A 379 0.60 -8.57 0.67
C GLU A 379 0.33 -7.13 1.14
N LYS A 380 -0.77 -6.91 1.88
CA LYS A 380 -1.09 -5.60 2.47
C LYS A 380 -0.01 -5.17 3.44
N LEU A 381 0.47 -6.05 4.31
CA LEU A 381 1.53 -5.75 5.28
C LEU A 381 2.83 -5.29 4.60
N PHE A 382 3.27 -5.97 3.54
CA PHE A 382 4.43 -5.52 2.77
C PHE A 382 4.20 -4.13 2.16
N SER A 383 3.05 -3.89 1.54
CA SER A 383 2.71 -2.58 0.97
C SER A 383 2.61 -1.48 2.04
N MET A 384 2.06 -1.80 3.21
CA MET A 384 1.97 -0.86 4.33
C MET A 384 3.34 -0.43 4.83
N PHE A 385 4.32 -1.33 4.89
CA PHE A 385 5.69 -0.98 5.30
C PHE A 385 6.52 -0.26 4.22
N ASP A 386 6.16 -0.44 2.94
CA ASP A 386 6.73 0.36 1.85
C ASP A 386 6.28 1.83 1.96
N GLU A 387 5.01 2.04 2.32
CA GLU A 387 4.38 3.36 2.49
C GLU A 387 4.12 3.71 3.97
N ALA A 388 4.97 3.28 4.90
CA ALA A 388 4.70 3.29 6.36
C ALA A 388 4.30 4.66 6.93
N GLU A 389 4.85 5.74 6.39
CA GLU A 389 4.50 7.12 6.77
C GLU A 389 3.01 7.46 6.56
N GLN A 390 2.34 6.78 5.62
CA GLN A 390 0.93 7.02 5.29
C GLN A 390 -0.04 6.24 6.16
N TYR A 391 0.47 5.32 6.99
CA TYR A 391 -0.35 4.47 7.84
C TYR A 391 -0.20 4.85 9.30
N GLN A 392 -1.33 4.88 9.99
CA GLN A 392 -1.42 5.01 11.43
C GLN A 392 -1.84 3.68 12.03
N TYR A 393 -1.36 3.39 13.24
CA TYR A 393 -1.88 2.31 14.05
C TYR A 393 -2.62 2.88 15.26
N ILE A 394 -3.61 2.13 15.73
CA ILE A 394 -4.23 2.31 17.03
C ILE A 394 -4.15 0.97 17.75
N TYR A 395 -3.60 1.00 18.95
CA TYR A 395 -3.53 -0.11 19.89
C TYR A 395 -4.65 0.04 20.92
N TYR A 396 -5.59 -0.88 20.91
CA TYR A 396 -6.76 -0.87 21.80
C TYR A 396 -6.52 -1.76 23.02
N GLU A 397 -6.47 -1.16 24.20
CA GLU A 397 -6.57 -1.92 25.45
C GLU A 397 -8.04 -2.01 25.85
N PHE A 398 -8.68 -3.13 25.50
CA PHE A 398 -10.07 -3.38 25.87
C PHE A 398 -10.19 -3.63 27.37
N GLY A 399 -10.87 -2.71 28.07
CA GLY A 399 -11.20 -2.83 29.48
C GLY A 399 -12.28 -3.89 29.77
N LYS A 400 -12.66 -4.01 31.04
CA LYS A 400 -13.64 -5.01 31.50
C LYS A 400 -15.02 -4.81 30.88
N GLU A 401 -15.41 -3.57 30.62
CA GLU A 401 -16.64 -3.16 29.97
C GLU A 401 -16.73 -3.66 28.51
N TYR A 402 -15.62 -3.66 27.78
CA TYR A 402 -15.55 -4.23 26.43
C TYR A 402 -15.70 -5.75 26.47
N GLU A 403 -15.01 -6.44 27.38
CA GLU A 403 -15.11 -7.90 27.53
C GLU A 403 -16.52 -8.34 27.91
N ASN A 404 -17.18 -7.57 28.78
CA ASN A 404 -18.58 -7.75 29.14
C ASN A 404 -19.50 -7.58 27.92
N LEU A 405 -19.29 -6.52 27.13
CA LEU A 405 -20.07 -6.28 25.91
C LEU A 405 -19.85 -7.40 24.89
N PHE A 406 -18.60 -7.80 24.62
CA PHE A 406 -18.28 -8.86 23.66
C PHE A 406 -18.94 -10.18 24.07
N SER A 407 -18.86 -10.54 25.35
CA SER A 407 -19.52 -11.74 25.87
C SER A 407 -21.04 -11.68 25.71
N GLN A 408 -21.66 -10.51 25.93
CA GLN A 408 -23.10 -10.32 25.72
C GLN A 408 -23.48 -10.39 24.24
N ILE A 409 -22.71 -9.76 23.34
CA ILE A 409 -22.91 -9.83 21.88
C ILE A 409 -22.79 -11.28 21.40
N GLU A 410 -21.76 -12.00 21.84
CA GLU A 410 -21.57 -13.41 21.52
C GLU A 410 -22.75 -14.25 22.03
N LYS A 411 -23.21 -14.04 23.27
CA LYS A 411 -24.39 -14.72 23.83
C LYS A 411 -25.66 -14.46 23.01
N LEU A 412 -25.88 -13.23 22.54
CA LEU A 412 -27.09 -12.84 21.82
C LEU A 412 -27.09 -13.31 20.36
N PHE A 413 -25.94 -13.31 19.69
CA PHE A 413 -25.88 -13.42 18.23
C PHE A 413 -25.03 -14.58 17.69
N MET A 414 -24.26 -15.27 18.52
CA MET A 414 -23.50 -16.43 18.09
C MET A 414 -24.45 -17.61 17.83
N SER A 415 -24.54 -18.05 16.58
CA SER A 415 -25.10 -19.37 16.25
C SER A 415 -23.98 -20.41 16.21
N ASN A 416 -24.31 -21.70 16.42
CA ASN A 416 -23.39 -22.84 16.64
C ASN A 416 -22.34 -23.14 15.53
N ALA A 417 -22.03 -22.22 14.62
CA ALA A 417 -21.06 -22.42 13.56
C ALA A 417 -20.36 -21.11 13.16
N ILE A 418 -19.42 -20.61 13.99
CA ILE A 418 -18.38 -19.68 13.53
C ILE A 418 -17.07 -19.95 14.29
N GLU A 419 -16.21 -20.80 13.74
CA GLU A 419 -14.77 -20.71 13.97
C GLU A 419 -14.24 -19.61 13.04
N SER A 420 -14.23 -18.38 13.54
CA SER A 420 -13.60 -17.26 12.85
C SER A 420 -12.25 -17.02 13.51
N SER A 421 -11.18 -17.03 12.70
CA SER A 421 -9.81 -16.65 13.08
C SER A 421 -9.66 -15.14 13.35
N LEU A 422 -10.76 -14.37 13.34
CA LEU A 422 -10.73 -12.93 13.60
C LEU A 422 -10.50 -12.65 15.09
N PRO A 423 -9.82 -11.53 15.40
CA PRO A 423 -9.79 -10.95 16.72
C PRO A 423 -11.20 -10.82 17.33
N ARG A 424 -11.33 -11.08 18.64
CA ARG A 424 -12.62 -11.12 19.35
C ARG A 424 -13.48 -9.87 19.12
N HIS A 425 -12.87 -8.69 19.14
CA HIS A 425 -13.56 -7.42 18.94
C HIS A 425 -14.15 -7.30 17.52
N LEU A 426 -13.40 -7.66 16.47
CA LEU A 426 -13.90 -7.69 15.09
C LEU A 426 -14.97 -8.76 14.91
N ARG A 427 -14.81 -9.92 15.55
CA ARG A 427 -15.84 -10.96 15.56
C ARG A 427 -17.14 -10.44 16.17
N ALA A 428 -17.08 -9.76 17.32
CA ALA A 428 -18.24 -9.14 17.96
C ALA A 428 -18.91 -8.10 17.04
N ALA A 429 -18.11 -7.23 16.42
CA ALA A 429 -18.60 -6.23 15.47
C ALA A 429 -19.31 -6.89 14.25
N ASN A 430 -18.71 -7.94 13.70
CA ASN A 430 -19.29 -8.68 12.58
C ASN A 430 -20.57 -9.44 12.96
N LEU A 431 -20.64 -10.01 14.16
CA LEU A 431 -21.84 -10.69 14.68
C LEU A 431 -23.02 -9.73 14.75
N ILE A 432 -22.85 -8.56 15.38
CA ILE A 432 -23.93 -7.59 15.53
C ILE A 432 -24.35 -6.97 14.19
N LEU A 433 -23.41 -6.75 13.28
CA LEU A 433 -23.72 -6.28 11.93
C LEU A 433 -24.50 -7.33 11.12
N LYS A 434 -24.09 -8.60 11.19
CA LYS A 434 -24.78 -9.72 10.52
C LYS A 434 -26.19 -9.89 11.07
N TRP A 435 -26.38 -9.78 12.39
CA TRP A 435 -27.69 -9.78 13.01
C TRP A 435 -28.58 -8.65 12.46
N LEU A 436 -28.10 -7.41 12.43
CA LEU A 436 -28.88 -6.29 11.89
C LEU A 436 -29.31 -6.53 10.44
N ARG A 437 -28.41 -7.06 9.61
CA ARG A 437 -28.68 -7.40 8.19
C ARG A 437 -29.65 -8.56 8.03
N SER A 438 -29.83 -9.39 9.06
CA SER A 438 -30.76 -10.53 9.06
C SER A 438 -32.21 -10.14 9.39
N LEU A 439 -32.43 -8.96 9.98
CA LEU A 439 -33.77 -8.47 10.31
C LEU A 439 -34.59 -8.18 9.03
N PRO A 440 -35.93 -8.15 9.10
CA PRO A 440 -36.77 -7.70 7.99
C PRO A 440 -36.32 -6.33 7.46
N ARG A 441 -36.32 -6.15 6.13
CA ARG A 441 -35.87 -4.90 5.49
C ARG A 441 -36.63 -3.69 6.04
N PHE A 442 -37.92 -3.83 6.33
CA PHE A 442 -38.72 -2.77 6.95
C PHE A 442 -38.14 -2.32 8.30
N THR A 443 -37.79 -3.25 9.19
CA THR A 443 -37.08 -2.94 10.44
C THR A 443 -35.73 -2.27 10.18
N GLN A 444 -34.97 -2.74 9.19
CA GLN A 444 -33.65 -2.19 8.89
C GLN A 444 -33.70 -0.73 8.43
N ILE A 445 -34.70 -0.34 7.62
CA ILE A 445 -34.73 0.98 6.97
C ILE A 445 -35.71 1.97 7.60
N SER A 446 -36.71 1.51 8.36
CA SER A 446 -37.70 2.40 8.97
C SER A 446 -37.05 3.38 9.94
N ARG A 447 -37.56 4.62 9.90
CA ARG A 447 -37.25 5.70 10.85
C ARG A 447 -38.36 5.92 11.88
N LYS A 448 -39.47 5.17 11.78
CA LYS A 448 -40.65 5.30 12.67
C LYS A 448 -40.53 4.38 13.89
N MET A 449 -39.53 4.62 14.73
CA MET A 449 -39.30 3.90 15.99
C MET A 449 -38.62 4.80 17.03
N ASP A 450 -38.52 4.34 18.28
CA ASP A 450 -37.89 5.07 19.38
C ASP A 450 -36.46 5.52 19.02
N GLU A 451 -36.06 6.73 19.44
CA GLU A 451 -34.75 7.32 19.11
C GLU A 451 -33.57 6.43 19.53
N GLN A 452 -33.69 5.75 20.67
CA GLN A 452 -32.66 4.82 21.16
C GLN A 452 -32.45 3.61 20.23
N LEU A 453 -33.51 3.12 19.58
CA LEU A 453 -33.43 2.02 18.61
C LEU A 453 -32.82 2.49 17.28
N LEU A 454 -33.16 3.71 16.85
CA LEU A 454 -32.52 4.35 15.69
C LEU A 454 -31.03 4.57 15.93
N TYR A 455 -30.66 4.97 17.15
CA TYR A 455 -29.28 5.16 17.52
C TYR A 455 -28.51 3.84 17.51
N LEU A 456 -29.05 2.77 18.10
CA LEU A 456 -28.45 1.42 18.03
C LEU A 456 -28.21 0.97 16.58
N LYS A 457 -29.22 1.08 15.70
CA LYS A 457 -29.07 0.76 14.27
C LYS A 457 -27.97 1.58 13.60
N THR A 458 -27.88 2.87 13.92
CA THR A 458 -26.87 3.77 13.39
C THR A 458 -25.46 3.36 13.82
N ILE A 459 -25.26 3.06 15.11
CA ILE A 459 -23.98 2.60 15.63
C ILE A 459 -23.56 1.29 14.95
N ILE A 460 -24.46 0.30 14.88
CA ILE A 460 -24.16 -0.99 14.25
C ILE A 460 -23.78 -0.81 12.77
N ARG A 461 -24.44 0.08 12.02
CA ARG A 461 -24.07 0.37 10.62
C ARG A 461 -22.66 0.96 10.48
N LYS A 462 -22.18 1.72 11.47
CA LYS A 462 -20.80 2.28 11.45
C LYS A 462 -19.73 1.19 11.47
N VAL A 463 -20.05 -0.03 11.91
CA VAL A 463 -19.13 -1.17 11.85
C VAL A 463 -18.58 -1.41 10.44
N GLU A 464 -19.36 -1.13 9.41
CA GLU A 464 -18.95 -1.27 8.00
C GLU A 464 -17.77 -0.38 7.61
N VAL A 465 -17.57 0.73 8.35
CA VAL A 465 -16.55 1.74 8.05
C VAL A 465 -15.44 1.74 9.11
N ASN A 466 -15.81 1.71 10.39
CA ASN A 466 -14.86 1.73 11.50
C ASN A 466 -15.40 0.86 12.66
N PRO A 467 -15.01 -0.43 12.72
CA PRO A 467 -15.54 -1.36 13.71
C PRO A 467 -15.21 -0.93 15.14
N ASN A 468 -13.99 -0.46 15.39
CA ASN A 468 -13.57 -0.09 16.76
C ASN A 468 -14.32 1.12 17.30
N GLN A 469 -14.49 2.16 16.46
CA GLN A 469 -15.29 3.32 16.85
C GLN A 469 -16.75 2.95 17.12
N ALA A 470 -17.32 2.04 16.32
CA ALA A 470 -18.67 1.55 16.57
C ALA A 470 -18.75 0.77 17.89
N LEU A 471 -17.75 -0.05 18.22
CA LEU A 471 -17.68 -0.77 19.49
C LEU A 471 -17.52 0.18 20.68
N GLU A 472 -16.71 1.23 20.56
CA GLU A 472 -16.57 2.28 21.58
C GLU A 472 -17.91 2.98 21.84
N GLU A 473 -18.63 3.36 20.78
CA GLU A 473 -19.98 3.92 20.92
C GLU A 473 -20.97 2.93 21.57
N LEU A 474 -20.87 1.63 21.27
CA LEU A 474 -21.69 0.60 21.93
C LEU A 474 -21.36 0.47 23.42
N VAL A 475 -20.07 0.48 23.79
CA VAL A 475 -19.64 0.43 25.19
C VAL A 475 -20.14 1.65 25.94
N ASN A 476 -20.03 2.85 25.37
CA ASN A 476 -20.49 4.08 26.01
C ASN A 476 -22.01 4.07 26.32
N VAL A 477 -22.81 3.34 25.54
CA VAL A 477 -24.27 3.25 25.74
C VAL A 477 -24.67 2.07 26.62
N TYR A 478 -24.02 0.92 26.45
CA TYR A 478 -24.47 -0.36 27.01
C TYR A 478 -23.50 -1.00 28.00
N GLY A 479 -22.27 -0.49 28.14
CA GLY A 479 -21.21 -1.07 28.96
C GLY A 479 -21.62 -1.28 30.42
N ASP A 480 -22.35 -0.31 30.98
CA ASP A 480 -22.86 -0.37 32.36
C ASP A 480 -24.26 -1.02 32.48
N ASN A 481 -24.94 -1.27 31.36
CA ASN A 481 -26.30 -1.83 31.34
C ASN A 481 -26.52 -2.76 30.15
N LEU A 482 -25.88 -3.93 30.20
CA LEU A 482 -25.99 -4.96 29.16
C LEU A 482 -27.43 -5.47 28.96
N GLY A 483 -28.28 -5.41 30.01
CA GLY A 483 -29.69 -5.77 29.91
C GLY A 483 -30.48 -4.83 28.99
N LEU A 484 -30.08 -3.56 28.90
CA LEU A 484 -30.69 -2.61 27.98
C LEU A 484 -30.45 -2.99 26.52
N LEU A 485 -29.27 -3.52 26.19
CA LEU A 485 -28.95 -4.01 24.85
C LEU A 485 -29.91 -5.15 24.45
N GLU A 486 -30.12 -6.11 25.35
CA GLU A 486 -31.04 -7.24 25.13
C GLU A 486 -32.49 -6.77 24.93
N ILE A 487 -32.94 -5.76 25.69
CA ILE A 487 -34.27 -5.15 25.51
C ILE A 487 -34.39 -4.50 24.13
N HIS A 488 -33.38 -3.72 23.70
CA HIS A 488 -33.39 -3.05 22.41
C HIS A 488 -33.34 -4.03 21.23
N VAL A 489 -32.54 -5.09 21.34
CA VAL A 489 -32.48 -6.20 20.38
C VAL A 489 -33.86 -6.84 20.22
N ASN A 490 -34.49 -7.24 21.32
CA ASN A 490 -35.83 -7.82 21.31
C ASN A 490 -36.89 -6.88 20.69
N LYS A 491 -36.82 -5.58 20.97
CA LYS A 491 -37.72 -4.58 20.37
C LYS A 491 -37.54 -4.48 18.86
N LEU A 492 -36.30 -4.55 18.35
CA LEU A 492 -36.01 -4.52 16.92
C LEU A 492 -36.47 -5.79 16.22
N GLU A 493 -36.23 -6.96 16.80
CA GLU A 493 -36.69 -8.25 16.25
C GLU A 493 -38.22 -8.30 16.12
N LYS A 494 -38.94 -7.81 17.14
CA LYS A 494 -40.41 -7.75 17.15
C LYS A 494 -40.99 -6.55 16.38
N HIS A 495 -40.17 -5.62 15.89
CA HIS A 495 -40.65 -4.37 15.31
C HIS A 495 -41.55 -4.62 14.10
N CYS A 496 -41.11 -5.44 13.15
CA CYS A 496 -41.85 -5.72 11.92
C CYS A 496 -43.22 -6.36 12.22
N GLU A 497 -43.24 -7.39 13.08
CA GLU A 497 -44.47 -8.07 13.49
C GLU A 497 -45.42 -7.11 14.24
N THR A 498 -44.88 -6.31 15.16
CA THR A 498 -45.68 -5.32 15.91
C THR A 498 -46.30 -4.28 14.98
N GLN A 499 -45.56 -3.83 13.96
CA GLN A 499 -46.10 -2.91 12.96
C GLN A 499 -47.15 -3.60 12.08
N LYS A 500 -46.91 -4.83 11.62
CA LYS A 500 -47.88 -5.62 10.85
C LYS A 500 -49.23 -5.70 11.58
N GLU A 501 -49.21 -6.01 12.87
CA GLU A 501 -50.41 -6.04 13.71
C GLU A 501 -51.07 -4.66 13.91
N LYS A 502 -50.29 -3.58 14.02
CA LYS A 502 -50.84 -2.21 14.04
C LYS A 502 -51.55 -1.87 12.73
N PHE A 503 -50.97 -2.24 11.59
CA PHE A 503 -51.57 -2.01 10.28
C PHE A 503 -52.86 -2.81 10.10
N LYS A 504 -52.90 -4.09 10.52
CA LYS A 504 -54.15 -4.88 10.57
C LYS A 504 -55.23 -4.16 11.37
N LYS A 505 -54.91 -3.72 12.59
CA LYS A 505 -55.85 -2.97 13.45
C LYS A 505 -56.31 -1.66 12.82
N ASN A 506 -55.44 -0.95 12.11
CA ASN A 506 -55.83 0.28 11.41
C ASN A 506 -56.87 -0.02 10.32
N VAL A 507 -56.71 -1.11 9.56
CA VAL A 507 -57.70 -1.52 8.54
C VAL A 507 -59.03 -1.87 9.20
N LEU A 508 -59.02 -2.67 10.27
CA LEU A 508 -60.22 -3.02 11.04
C LEU A 508 -60.96 -1.75 11.53
N HIS A 509 -60.22 -0.80 12.11
CA HIS A 509 -60.77 0.47 12.58
C HIS A 509 -61.34 1.33 11.44
N MET A 510 -60.70 1.38 10.26
CA MET A 510 -61.24 2.11 9.10
C MET A 510 -62.60 1.55 8.64
N LEU A 511 -62.86 0.27 8.88
CA LEU A 511 -64.11 -0.42 8.56
C LEU A 511 -65.10 -0.47 9.73
N SER A 512 -64.74 0.10 10.89
CA SER A 512 -65.54 0.04 12.12
C SER A 512 -65.84 -1.39 12.60
N VAL A 513 -64.92 -2.33 12.38
CA VAL A 513 -64.98 -3.72 12.88
C VAL A 513 -63.84 -3.97 13.86
N ASN A 514 -64.00 -4.93 14.77
CA ASN A 514 -63.05 -5.18 15.85
C ASN A 514 -62.36 -6.55 15.77
N THR A 515 -62.92 -7.52 15.04
CA THR A 515 -62.38 -8.88 14.92
C THR A 515 -62.27 -9.31 13.45
N ASP A 516 -61.40 -10.29 13.18
CA ASP A 516 -61.29 -10.90 11.85
C ASP A 516 -62.60 -11.60 11.43
N GLU A 517 -63.39 -12.12 12.38
CA GLU A 517 -64.71 -12.70 12.13
C GLU A 517 -65.73 -11.62 11.70
N GLU A 518 -65.77 -10.48 12.40
CA GLU A 518 -66.61 -9.34 12.02
C GLU A 518 -66.21 -8.77 10.65
N LEU A 519 -64.90 -8.77 10.34
CA LEU A 519 -64.37 -8.35 9.05
C LEU A 519 -64.85 -9.28 7.92
N PHE A 520 -64.81 -10.59 8.14
CA PHE A 520 -65.28 -11.59 7.18
C PHE A 520 -66.80 -11.51 6.96
N ASP A 521 -67.57 -11.32 8.02
CA ASP A 521 -69.01 -11.09 7.97
C ASP A 521 -69.35 -9.81 7.21
N TRP A 522 -68.63 -8.72 7.49
CA TRP A 522 -68.77 -7.46 6.77
C TRP A 522 -68.50 -7.63 5.28
N ALA A 523 -67.44 -8.35 4.90
CA ALA A 523 -67.10 -8.62 3.51
C ALA A 523 -68.18 -9.49 2.81
N ASN A 524 -68.78 -10.44 3.53
CA ASN A 524 -69.88 -11.26 3.03
C ASN A 524 -71.20 -10.52 2.85
N ARG A 525 -71.42 -9.39 3.53
CA ARG A 525 -72.64 -8.57 3.36
C ARG A 525 -72.57 -7.61 2.17
N GLN A 526 -71.40 -7.46 1.54
CA GLN A 526 -71.22 -6.59 0.37
C GLN A 526 -71.88 -7.16 -0.89
N ASN A 527 -72.19 -6.29 -1.87
CA ASN A 527 -72.85 -6.71 -3.10
C ASN A 527 -71.95 -7.60 -4.00
N ALA A 528 -72.57 -8.34 -4.93
CA ALA A 528 -71.86 -9.29 -5.79
C ALA A 528 -70.81 -8.66 -6.74
N VAL A 529 -70.94 -7.36 -7.04
CA VAL A 529 -69.99 -6.62 -7.88
C VAL A 529 -68.71 -6.35 -7.09
N HIS A 530 -68.82 -5.79 -5.89
CA HIS A 530 -67.65 -5.49 -5.05
C HIS A 530 -66.91 -6.77 -4.64
N LYS A 531 -67.62 -7.86 -4.35
CA LYS A 531 -67.00 -9.17 -4.07
C LYS A 531 -66.13 -9.72 -5.21
N LYS A 532 -66.34 -9.27 -6.46
CA LYS A 532 -65.57 -9.70 -7.64
C LYS A 532 -64.53 -8.68 -8.11
N GLN A 533 -64.63 -7.42 -7.69
CA GLN A 533 -63.84 -6.31 -8.27
C GLN A 533 -62.99 -5.56 -7.25
N ASN A 534 -63.43 -5.46 -5.99
CA ASN A 534 -62.74 -4.69 -4.96
C ASN A 534 -61.65 -5.56 -4.31
N ARG A 535 -60.41 -5.06 -4.31
CA ARG A 535 -59.25 -5.87 -3.91
C ARG A 535 -59.27 -6.18 -2.42
N LEU A 536 -59.77 -5.26 -1.60
CA LEU A 536 -59.92 -5.44 -0.15
C LEU A 536 -60.87 -6.59 0.19
N ILE A 537 -62.06 -6.60 -0.42
CA ILE A 537 -63.06 -7.65 -0.17
C ILE A 537 -62.56 -9.01 -0.67
N ILE A 538 -61.93 -9.04 -1.85
CA ILE A 538 -61.37 -10.30 -2.40
C ILE A 538 -60.34 -10.88 -1.43
N SER A 539 -59.40 -10.06 -0.94
CA SER A 539 -58.37 -10.51 0.01
C SER A 539 -58.96 -11.08 1.31
N ILE A 540 -60.03 -10.48 1.82
CA ILE A 540 -60.70 -10.93 3.06
C ILE A 540 -61.41 -12.27 2.84
N LEU A 541 -62.09 -12.45 1.71
CA LEU A 541 -62.87 -13.67 1.44
C LEU A 541 -62.00 -14.85 0.99
N GLU A 542 -60.80 -14.60 0.46
CA GLU A 542 -59.91 -15.62 -0.10
C GLU A 542 -59.09 -16.37 0.93
N SER A 543 -58.72 -15.74 2.05
CA SER A 543 -57.81 -16.33 3.03
C SER A 543 -58.03 -15.81 4.44
N THR A 544 -57.81 -16.67 5.44
CA THR A 544 -57.73 -16.26 6.85
C THR A 544 -56.52 -15.38 7.13
N ASN A 545 -55.45 -15.47 6.31
CA ASN A 545 -54.35 -14.51 6.30
C ASN A 545 -54.63 -13.37 5.31
N TRP A 546 -55.79 -12.73 5.48
CA TRP A 546 -56.30 -11.70 4.58
C TRP A 546 -55.31 -10.54 4.40
N PHE A 547 -54.54 -10.21 5.43
CA PHE A 547 -53.63 -9.08 5.40
C PHE A 547 -52.48 -9.28 4.42
N ASP A 548 -51.84 -10.46 4.41
CA ASP A 548 -50.73 -10.72 3.48
C ASP A 548 -51.23 -10.78 2.03
N VAL A 549 -52.41 -11.35 1.80
CA VAL A 549 -53.06 -11.35 0.48
C VAL A 549 -53.41 -9.91 0.04
N LEU A 550 -53.86 -9.07 0.97
CA LEU A 550 -54.14 -7.66 0.71
C LEU A 550 -52.87 -6.87 0.37
N VAL A 551 -51.81 -7.09 1.14
CA VAL A 551 -50.48 -6.50 0.90
C VAL A 551 -49.98 -6.87 -0.50
N ASP A 552 -50.07 -8.14 -0.89
CA ASP A 552 -49.67 -8.59 -2.23
C ASP A 552 -50.51 -7.94 -3.34
N ARG A 553 -51.83 -7.87 -3.19
CA ARG A 553 -52.73 -7.29 -4.21
C ARG A 553 -52.65 -5.77 -4.35
N LEU A 554 -52.33 -5.04 -3.28
CA LEU A 554 -52.26 -3.57 -3.29
C LEU A 554 -50.86 -3.03 -3.56
N VAL A 555 -49.85 -3.68 -2.97
CA VAL A 555 -48.47 -3.20 -2.97
C VAL A 555 -47.57 -4.09 -3.85
N GLY A 556 -47.82 -5.39 -3.91
CA GLY A 556 -47.04 -6.34 -4.71
C GLY A 556 -45.69 -6.72 -4.12
N VAL A 557 -45.46 -6.39 -2.85
CA VAL A 557 -44.24 -6.76 -2.10
C VAL A 557 -44.64 -7.10 -0.67
N SER A 558 -43.98 -8.11 -0.11
CA SER A 558 -44.18 -8.56 1.27
C SER A 558 -44.03 -7.42 2.27
N PHE A 559 -44.75 -7.50 3.39
CA PHE A 559 -44.73 -6.44 4.42
C PHE A 559 -43.32 -6.25 5.00
N GLU A 560 -42.56 -7.35 5.09
CA GLU A 560 -41.18 -7.40 5.57
C GLU A 560 -40.23 -6.56 4.71
N ASP A 561 -40.57 -6.32 3.43
CA ASP A 561 -39.78 -5.57 2.45
C ASP A 561 -40.15 -4.10 2.31
N TRP A 562 -41.07 -3.60 3.14
CA TRP A 562 -41.59 -2.24 3.03
C TRP A 562 -40.59 -1.16 3.42
N SER A 563 -40.84 0.05 2.89
CA SER A 563 -40.26 1.31 3.37
C SER A 563 -41.32 2.13 4.10
N ASP A 564 -40.91 3.15 4.86
CA ASP A 564 -41.88 4.06 5.51
C ASP A 564 -42.86 4.71 4.51
N ASN A 565 -42.39 5.01 3.30
CA ASN A 565 -43.24 5.54 2.22
C ASN A 565 -44.24 4.49 1.71
N THR A 566 -43.81 3.23 1.59
CA THR A 566 -44.68 2.12 1.19
C THR A 566 -45.77 1.91 2.23
N ALA A 567 -45.39 1.97 3.51
CA ALA A 567 -46.30 1.85 4.63
C ALA A 567 -47.35 2.99 4.63
N ASP A 568 -46.93 4.24 4.38
CA ASP A 568 -47.86 5.37 4.27
C ASP A 568 -48.81 5.25 3.07
N MET A 569 -48.28 4.81 1.92
CA MET A 569 -49.07 4.58 0.69
C MET A 569 -50.14 3.51 0.90
N PHE A 570 -49.83 2.42 1.62
CA PHE A 570 -50.75 1.32 1.81
C PHE A 570 -52.06 1.75 2.47
N LEU A 571 -52.00 2.56 3.55
CA LEU A 571 -53.22 3.03 4.23
C LEU A 571 -54.07 3.93 3.33
N VAL A 572 -53.45 4.69 2.43
CA VAL A 572 -54.16 5.49 1.42
C VAL A 572 -54.84 4.59 0.40
N GLN A 573 -54.17 3.54 -0.08
CA GLN A 573 -54.76 2.57 -1.01
C GLN A 573 -55.93 1.83 -0.38
N VAL A 574 -55.80 1.38 0.88
CA VAL A 574 -56.91 0.75 1.61
C VAL A 574 -58.09 1.70 1.74
N ARG A 575 -57.86 2.97 2.10
CA ARG A 575 -58.94 3.96 2.18
C ARG A 575 -59.64 4.14 0.83
N ASN A 576 -58.90 4.21 -0.28
CA ASN A 576 -59.49 4.30 -1.61
C ASN A 576 -60.36 3.08 -1.95
N GLU A 577 -59.95 1.87 -1.56
CA GLU A 577 -60.77 0.67 -1.75
C GLU A 577 -62.04 0.71 -0.88
N ILE A 578 -61.98 1.30 0.32
CA ILE A 578 -63.13 1.50 1.20
C ILE A 578 -64.10 2.54 0.63
N ASP A 579 -63.58 3.67 0.15
CA ASP A 579 -64.38 4.74 -0.46
C ASP A 579 -65.15 4.22 -1.68
N GLN A 580 -64.55 3.34 -2.49
CA GLN A 580 -65.24 2.68 -3.62
C GLN A 580 -66.45 1.81 -3.22
N ILE A 581 -66.55 1.39 -1.95
CA ILE A 581 -67.64 0.57 -1.43
C ILE A 581 -68.79 1.44 -0.91
N TYR A 582 -68.47 2.55 -0.25
CA TYR A 582 -69.47 3.41 0.40
C TYR A 582 -69.96 4.57 -0.48
N ASP A 583 -69.19 4.96 -1.48
CA ASP A 583 -69.53 6.11 -2.30
C ASP A 583 -70.41 5.72 -3.49
N VAL A 584 -71.73 5.87 -3.31
CA VAL A 584 -72.75 5.75 -4.38
C VAL A 584 -72.71 6.97 -5.33
N SER A 585 -71.82 7.94 -5.09
CA SER A 585 -71.77 9.23 -5.82
C SER A 585 -70.62 9.40 -6.81
N TYR A 586 -70.00 8.33 -7.30
CA TYR A 586 -69.20 8.38 -8.53
C TYR A 586 -70.08 8.49 -9.79
N SER A 587 -70.81 9.59 -9.91
CA SER A 587 -71.44 9.99 -11.18
C SER A 587 -71.18 11.44 -11.59
N LYS A 588 -70.43 12.24 -10.82
CA LYS A 588 -70.17 13.65 -11.20
C LYS A 588 -68.72 14.05 -11.48
N ASP A 589 -67.71 13.29 -11.06
CA ASP A 589 -66.30 13.63 -11.35
C ASP A 589 -65.42 12.46 -11.84
N SER A 590 -66.06 11.47 -12.46
CA SER A 590 -65.39 10.41 -13.22
C SER A 590 -65.45 10.68 -14.72
N VAL A 591 -64.35 10.51 -15.43
CA VAL A 591 -64.34 10.52 -16.90
C VAL A 591 -64.70 9.13 -17.40
N LEU A 592 -65.77 9.03 -18.19
CA LEU A 592 -66.18 7.78 -18.84
C LEU A 592 -65.37 7.61 -20.13
N LEU A 593 -64.53 6.58 -20.17
CA LEU A 593 -63.78 6.19 -21.36
C LEU A 593 -64.45 4.97 -21.98
N SER A 594 -64.76 5.04 -23.27
CA SER A 594 -65.32 3.93 -24.04
C SER A 594 -64.30 3.52 -25.10
N ILE A 595 -63.74 2.32 -24.97
CA ILE A 595 -62.70 1.77 -25.85
C ILE A 595 -63.15 0.38 -26.28
N ASP A 596 -63.24 0.15 -27.60
CA ASP A 596 -63.65 -1.11 -28.22
C ASP A 596 -64.88 -1.79 -27.57
N GLY A 597 -65.91 -0.98 -27.28
CA GLY A 597 -67.18 -1.43 -26.71
C GLY A 597 -67.15 -1.70 -25.20
N ARG A 598 -66.02 -1.46 -24.52
CA ARG A 598 -65.91 -1.52 -23.05
C ARG A 598 -65.94 -0.12 -22.47
N GLN A 599 -66.79 0.11 -21.46
CA GLN A 599 -66.85 1.37 -20.73
C GLN A 599 -66.13 1.24 -19.40
N LYS A 600 -65.20 2.16 -19.12
CA LYS A 600 -64.50 2.27 -17.84
C LYS A 600 -64.60 3.69 -17.30
N ALA A 601 -65.03 3.82 -16.05
CA ALA A 601 -65.00 5.08 -15.32
C ALA A 601 -63.62 5.29 -14.71
N VAL A 602 -62.99 6.43 -15.01
CA VAL A 602 -61.73 6.85 -14.39
C VAL A 602 -62.01 8.01 -13.45
N THR A 603 -61.76 7.80 -12.16
CA THR A 603 -61.93 8.82 -11.13
C THR A 603 -60.86 9.92 -11.24
N LYS A 604 -61.28 11.20 -11.24
CA LYS A 604 -60.33 12.31 -11.08
C LYS A 604 -59.78 12.31 -9.65
N THR A 605 -58.46 12.23 -9.51
CA THR A 605 -57.76 12.27 -8.21
C THR A 605 -56.62 13.28 -8.27
N GLU A 606 -56.27 13.87 -7.13
CA GLU A 606 -55.07 14.72 -7.05
C GLU A 606 -53.80 13.88 -7.16
N LEU A 607 -52.91 14.27 -8.07
CA LEU A 607 -51.64 13.58 -8.28
C LEU A 607 -50.66 13.85 -7.12
N SER A 608 -50.06 12.78 -6.58
CA SER A 608 -48.95 12.88 -5.60
C SER A 608 -47.75 13.65 -6.18
N PRO A 609 -46.81 14.18 -5.36
CA PRO A 609 -45.61 14.85 -5.86
C PRO A 609 -44.79 14.01 -6.86
N LYS A 610 -44.66 12.70 -6.60
CA LYS A 610 -44.02 11.75 -7.52
C LYS A 610 -44.83 11.57 -8.81
N SER A 611 -46.14 11.41 -8.71
CA SER A 611 -47.03 11.26 -9.87
C SER A 611 -47.08 12.52 -10.75
N LYS A 612 -47.03 13.72 -10.14
CA LYS A 612 -46.90 15.00 -10.86
C LYS A 612 -45.58 15.07 -11.64
N THR A 613 -44.49 14.63 -11.03
CA THR A 613 -43.17 14.56 -11.70
C THR A 613 -43.18 13.58 -12.87
N LEU A 614 -43.76 12.39 -12.68
CA LEU A 614 -43.90 11.38 -13.73
C LEU A 614 -44.75 11.90 -14.91
N TYR A 615 -45.89 12.52 -14.60
CA TYR A 615 -46.76 13.15 -15.58
C TYR A 615 -46.02 14.23 -16.38
N GLN A 616 -45.27 15.11 -15.72
CA GLN A 616 -44.47 16.14 -16.39
C GLN A 616 -43.40 15.55 -17.31
N ASN A 617 -42.77 14.43 -16.92
CA ASN A 617 -41.78 13.75 -17.75
C ASN A 617 -42.43 13.12 -18.99
N ILE A 618 -43.53 12.39 -18.82
CA ILE A 618 -44.28 11.80 -19.93
C ILE A 618 -44.80 12.89 -20.87
N HIS A 619 -45.37 13.96 -20.32
CA HIS A 619 -45.84 15.12 -21.08
C HIS A 619 -44.70 15.75 -21.88
N ARG A 620 -43.51 15.93 -21.28
CA ARG A 620 -42.31 16.43 -21.99
C ARG A 620 -41.87 15.48 -23.10
N ILE A 621 -41.86 14.17 -22.88
CA ILE A 621 -41.46 13.19 -23.90
C ILE A 621 -42.42 13.25 -25.11
N ILE A 622 -43.72 13.27 -24.86
CA ILE A 622 -44.74 13.32 -25.92
C ILE A 622 -44.70 14.67 -26.67
N THR A 623 -44.61 15.79 -25.94
CA THR A 623 -44.58 17.13 -26.58
C THR A 623 -43.26 17.44 -27.29
N SER A 624 -42.13 16.87 -26.84
CA SER A 624 -40.85 17.01 -27.53
C SER A 624 -40.76 16.11 -28.76
N GLY A 625 -41.25 14.87 -28.68
CA GLY A 625 -41.37 13.93 -29.81
C GLY A 625 -42.37 14.36 -30.88
N GLY A 626 -43.39 15.16 -30.53
CA GLY A 626 -44.38 15.68 -31.48
C GLY A 626 -43.87 16.70 -32.50
N ARG A 627 -42.58 17.05 -32.47
CA ARG A 627 -41.92 17.81 -33.54
C ARG A 627 -41.44 16.92 -34.70
N THR A 628 -41.31 15.61 -34.47
CA THR A 628 -40.78 14.62 -35.43
C THR A 628 -41.75 13.48 -35.73
N VAL A 629 -42.85 13.38 -34.98
CA VAL A 629 -43.86 12.33 -35.12
C VAL A 629 -45.20 12.96 -35.53
N PRO A 630 -45.89 12.43 -36.56
CA PRO A 630 -47.21 12.90 -36.97
C PRO A 630 -48.22 12.86 -35.82
N ARG A 631 -49.16 13.81 -35.82
CA ARG A 631 -50.17 13.93 -34.77
C ARG A 631 -51.05 12.67 -34.66
N GLU A 632 -51.39 12.04 -35.78
CA GLU A 632 -52.19 10.80 -35.79
C GLU A 632 -51.48 9.64 -35.08
N GLU A 633 -50.14 9.54 -35.20
CA GLU A 633 -49.36 8.52 -34.52
C GLU A 633 -49.29 8.76 -33.01
N ILE A 634 -49.20 10.02 -32.57
CA ILE A 634 -49.24 10.38 -31.14
C ILE A 634 -50.61 10.06 -30.55
N GLU A 635 -51.69 10.38 -31.27
CA GLU A 635 -53.06 10.08 -30.85
C GLU A 635 -53.27 8.57 -30.70
N TYR A 636 -52.77 7.77 -31.66
CA TYR A 636 -52.84 6.31 -31.57
C TYR A 636 -51.94 5.72 -30.49
N LEU A 637 -50.78 6.32 -30.22
CA LEU A 637 -49.89 5.90 -29.13
C LEU A 637 -50.53 6.14 -27.75
N ILE A 638 -51.18 7.29 -27.56
CA ILE A 638 -51.94 7.56 -26.33
C ILE A 638 -53.10 6.58 -26.21
N TYR A 639 -53.84 6.31 -27.31
CA TYR A 639 -54.88 5.29 -27.33
C TYR A 639 -54.35 3.91 -26.88
N LYS A 640 -53.19 3.48 -27.40
CA LYS A 640 -52.54 2.22 -27.00
C LYS A 640 -52.18 2.17 -25.52
N LEU A 641 -51.65 3.25 -24.97
CA LEU A 641 -51.36 3.35 -23.54
C LEU A 641 -52.63 3.28 -22.70
N VAL A 642 -53.71 3.92 -23.14
CA VAL A 642 -55.01 3.83 -22.45
C VAL A 642 -55.55 2.39 -22.53
N GLU A 643 -55.49 1.72 -23.69
CA GLU A 643 -55.90 0.32 -23.87
C GLU A 643 -55.10 -0.65 -22.98
N GLU A 644 -53.79 -0.43 -22.85
CA GLU A 644 -52.89 -1.31 -22.10
C GLU A 644 -53.05 -1.18 -20.58
N PHE A 645 -53.15 0.05 -20.08
CA PHE A 645 -53.15 0.34 -18.64
C PHE A 645 -54.56 0.50 -18.04
N ILE A 646 -55.57 0.79 -18.86
CA ILE A 646 -56.97 0.91 -18.42
C ILE A 646 -57.76 -0.27 -19.02
N LYS A 647 -57.57 -1.47 -18.42
CA LYS A 647 -58.32 -2.69 -18.75
C LYS A 647 -59.70 -2.77 -18.12
#